data_AF-A0AAW2PRW3-F1
#
_entry.id   AF-A0AAW2PRW3-F1
#
_cell.length_a   1.000
_cell.length_b   1.000
_cell.length_c   1.000
_cell.angle_alpha   90.00
_cell.angle_beta   90.00
_cell.angle_gamma   90.00
#
_symmetry.space_group_name_H-M   'P 1'
#
loop_
_entity.id
_entity.type
_entity.pdbx_description
1 polymer ?
#
loop_
_entity_poly.entity_id
_entity_poly.type
_entity_poly.pdbx_seq_one_letter_code
_entity_poly.pdbx_strand_id
1 'polypeptide(L)'
;MESRYSLFFSNLYSKKVLQSGLWLVWLCGFFLIGVSFYGTHMLPTFLKEQIKIRKPVVSGVGFDDLSFPKITLFAAPRPFIGSVGERQALAVRSWLGLSENINVVLFSQDPSVFSFADSFGSRVSVETEIDFTFLGTPFYHSMVARALASPSDISALIDPDTILLSNFISTLIYAYKLDEDWLIVASSGNVSHFPFRLDSDGKSWLADDGKHVTIQKEFLVQKCSRKPCGDRMLIAWNRGDLPLHKGVLPPFLYGKGLHNHWIVTEALISDFRLVIDASLTISSFYIDDLDQENYALISGSTVSDFEKRSWELHGNSLLGRLYGSFSFRDANYSNLFRFFECGGNFLFLNTHKNIAYLLGYKRPLNLRMKGISLSSMQKEILDCVDVIKSLEGIEGCFAKEQMRLPTSISLPLSLESLLSMRADQNKTIAVGVAGHSYKDMLMSWVCRLRHLQVLNFLVCALDDEIYDFSVLQGLPVIKCAYPPTNISFDNCHFGTECFQKVTKVKSRMVLQILKLGYNVLLSDVDVYWFKNPLAYLSSFGPAVLAAQSDEYNVTVPINLPRRLNSGFYYAHSDSITIAALEKVVKHAAKSNLSEQPSFYDTLCGEGGSYRLGDDKCLEPETDLVVHFLNRDLFPNGAYQGLWEEKDIKKACKERGCLVLHNNWISGRRKKLERQVLSGLWEYDINTRMCLQSWHKTNVTKIKGNIPYQQSFGVISGSIEINLKKEVPFAGNVEEMCACFWSGSVLEKESRRKRELSKETISYSESAQLKDITVRVVHAGGRIEMYHSAIPASEMIQKYPGMYIARPDVFKRPHESLLSADDMLLPGHKYFIIRSTTVEKLIRKHSRKGRINENADSDVPILRSDENEDVGDFNSEDSICSARDFFCSKGSWSDDIPENPIEEKGKKPFVPPIQRPRLWKEPEWEPNLTSIRELSP
;
A
#
# COMPACT_ATOMS: atom_id res chain seq x y z
N MET A 1 38.28 -58.85 -64.31
CA MET A 1 39.01 -57.58 -64.56
C MET A 1 37.97 -56.60 -65.06
N GLU A 2 37.65 -55.47 -64.46
CA GLU A 2 38.18 -54.68 -63.34
C GLU A 2 36.97 -53.94 -62.72
N SER A 3 37.01 -53.71 -61.41
CA SER A 3 36.33 -52.55 -60.82
C SER A 3 37.09 -52.16 -59.55
N ARG A 4 38.19 -51.42 -59.80
CA ARG A 4 38.74 -50.43 -58.86
C ARG A 4 37.80 -49.22 -58.87
N TYR A 5 37.95 -48.36 -57.87
CA TYR A 5 37.23 -47.09 -57.60
C TYR A 5 36.07 -47.19 -56.60
N SER A 6 36.41 -47.19 -55.30
CA SER A 6 35.54 -46.63 -54.26
C SER A 6 36.26 -46.37 -52.92
N LEU A 7 37.32 -47.12 -52.61
CA LEU A 7 37.90 -47.15 -51.26
C LEU A 7 38.89 -46.03 -50.87
N PHE A 8 39.08 -44.99 -51.69
CA PHE A 8 40.06 -43.92 -51.39
C PHE A 8 39.48 -42.57 -50.94
N PHE A 9 38.15 -42.39 -50.94
CA PHE A 9 37.53 -41.10 -50.54
C PHE A 9 36.92 -41.06 -49.13
N SER A 10 36.80 -42.19 -48.41
CA SER A 10 36.16 -42.16 -47.07
C SER A 10 37.10 -41.73 -45.93
N ASN A 11 38.42 -41.90 -46.08
CA ASN A 11 39.37 -41.65 -44.98
C ASN A 11 39.86 -40.19 -44.85
N LEU A 12 39.64 -39.34 -45.86
CA LEU A 12 40.00 -37.92 -45.81
C LEU A 12 38.86 -37.01 -45.33
N TYR A 13 37.61 -37.47 -45.47
CA TYR A 13 36.43 -36.72 -45.01
C TYR A 13 36.24 -36.82 -43.48
N SER A 14 36.62 -37.96 -42.88
CA SER A 14 36.50 -38.21 -41.44
C SER A 14 37.42 -37.31 -40.58
N LYS A 15 38.65 -37.04 -41.02
CA LYS A 15 39.59 -36.20 -40.24
C LYS A 15 39.17 -34.73 -40.19
N LYS A 16 38.67 -34.15 -41.30
CA LYS A 16 38.22 -32.75 -41.33
C LYS A 16 36.94 -32.54 -40.51
N VAL A 17 36.03 -33.51 -40.50
CA VAL A 17 34.79 -33.43 -39.70
C VAL A 17 35.10 -33.56 -38.20
N LEU A 18 36.03 -34.43 -37.81
CA LEU A 18 36.44 -34.56 -36.41
C LEU A 18 37.16 -33.29 -35.90
N GLN A 19 38.00 -32.69 -36.73
CA GLN A 19 38.73 -31.47 -36.39
C GLN A 19 37.81 -30.23 -36.34
N SER A 20 36.79 -30.18 -37.20
CA SER A 20 35.78 -29.12 -37.19
C SER A 20 34.81 -29.26 -36.00
N GLY A 21 34.46 -30.50 -35.62
CA GLY A 21 33.67 -30.79 -34.42
C GLY A 21 34.42 -30.41 -33.14
N LEU A 22 35.72 -30.68 -33.06
CA LEU A 22 36.55 -30.27 -31.92
C LEU A 22 36.62 -28.73 -31.81
N TRP A 23 36.76 -28.04 -32.94
CA TRP A 23 36.74 -26.57 -32.99
C TRP A 23 35.40 -25.99 -32.54
N LEU A 24 34.29 -26.62 -32.92
CA LEU A 24 32.96 -26.21 -32.50
C LEU A 24 32.76 -26.41 -30.98
N VAL A 25 33.25 -27.50 -30.41
CA VAL A 25 33.22 -27.75 -28.96
C VAL A 25 34.07 -26.71 -28.22
N TRP A 26 35.25 -26.37 -28.73
CA TRP A 26 36.09 -25.32 -28.15
C TRP A 26 35.46 -23.93 -28.26
N LEU A 27 34.85 -23.59 -29.40
CA LEU A 27 34.12 -22.34 -29.61
C LEU A 27 32.90 -22.24 -28.68
N CYS A 28 32.11 -23.30 -28.57
CA CYS A 28 30.99 -23.36 -27.62
C CYS A 28 31.48 -23.29 -26.18
N GLY A 29 32.61 -23.93 -25.85
CA GLY A 29 33.25 -23.84 -24.54
C GLY A 29 33.69 -22.41 -24.21
N PHE A 30 34.39 -21.73 -25.12
CA PHE A 30 34.77 -20.33 -24.96
C PHE A 30 33.56 -19.39 -24.93
N PHE A 31 32.53 -19.66 -25.72
CA PHE A 31 31.29 -18.90 -25.70
C PHE A 31 30.55 -19.10 -24.37
N LEU A 32 30.45 -20.31 -23.83
CA LEU A 32 29.86 -20.59 -22.53
C LEU A 32 30.67 -19.98 -21.38
N ILE A 33 32.01 -20.01 -21.47
CA ILE A 33 32.89 -19.30 -20.53
C ILE A 33 32.67 -17.78 -20.65
N GLY A 34 32.56 -17.25 -21.86
CA GLY A 34 32.28 -15.84 -22.13
C GLY A 34 30.90 -15.40 -21.63
N VAL A 35 29.87 -16.23 -21.81
CA VAL A 35 28.51 -16.02 -21.29
C VAL A 35 28.47 -16.18 -19.77
N SER A 36 29.29 -17.07 -19.20
CA SER A 36 29.46 -17.19 -17.74
C SER A 36 30.18 -15.96 -17.15
N PHE A 37 31.23 -15.47 -17.81
CA PHE A 37 31.92 -14.22 -17.45
C PHE A 37 31.03 -12.98 -17.65
N TYR A 38 30.24 -12.96 -18.72
CA TYR A 38 29.28 -11.88 -18.99
C TYR A 38 28.10 -11.93 -18.01
N GLY A 39 27.60 -13.13 -17.69
CA GLY A 39 26.57 -13.35 -16.68
C GLY A 39 27.05 -12.97 -15.28
N THR A 40 28.31 -13.26 -14.93
CA THR A 40 28.93 -12.79 -13.68
C THR A 40 29.20 -11.28 -13.67
N HIS A 41 29.40 -10.64 -14.82
CA HIS A 41 29.47 -9.18 -14.96
C HIS A 41 28.10 -8.48 -14.97
N MET A 42 27.02 -9.20 -15.34
CA MET A 42 25.64 -8.69 -15.43
C MET A 42 24.76 -9.04 -14.22
N LEU A 43 25.25 -9.86 -13.29
CA LEU A 43 24.71 -9.90 -11.94
C LEU A 43 24.83 -8.48 -11.33
N PRO A 44 23.81 -7.98 -10.59
CA PRO A 44 24.02 -6.83 -9.72
C PRO A 44 25.30 -7.08 -8.94
N THR A 45 26.15 -6.06 -8.76
CA THR A 45 27.45 -6.14 -8.09
C THR A 45 27.31 -6.55 -6.61
N PHE A 46 26.84 -7.76 -6.35
CA PHE A 46 26.39 -8.28 -5.06
C PHE A 46 27.54 -8.94 -4.26
N LEU A 47 28.76 -8.84 -4.77
CA LEU A 47 29.98 -9.31 -4.12
C LEU A 47 31.13 -8.32 -4.37
N LYS A 48 30.95 -7.04 -4.03
CA LYS A 48 32.13 -6.28 -3.60
C LYS A 48 32.46 -6.75 -2.18
N GLU A 49 33.40 -7.68 -2.08
CA GLU A 49 34.05 -8.06 -0.81
C GLU A 49 34.87 -6.91 -0.16
N GLN A 50 34.63 -5.65 -0.56
CA GLN A 50 35.42 -4.50 -0.17
C GLN A 50 34.51 -3.30 0.04
N ILE A 51 34.35 -2.88 1.30
CA ILE A 51 33.91 -1.53 1.64
C ILE A 51 34.94 -0.57 1.03
N LYS A 52 34.55 0.19 0.01
CA LYS A 52 35.44 1.16 -0.64
C LYS A 52 35.43 2.47 0.15
N ILE A 53 36.59 3.10 0.26
CA ILE A 53 36.76 4.42 0.87
C ILE A 53 36.94 5.40 -0.28
N ARG A 54 36.31 6.57 -0.21
CA ARG A 54 36.51 7.63 -1.22
C ARG A 54 38.00 7.96 -1.32
N LYS A 55 38.54 7.91 -2.54
CA LYS A 55 39.95 8.28 -2.76
C LYS A 55 40.13 9.77 -2.45
N PRO A 56 41.18 10.17 -1.71
CA PRO A 56 41.53 11.58 -1.63
C PRO A 56 41.89 12.06 -3.04
N VAL A 57 41.33 13.19 -3.45
CA VAL A 57 41.69 13.84 -4.71
C VAL A 57 43.19 14.11 -4.69
N VAL A 58 43.87 13.76 -5.78
CA VAL A 58 45.32 13.88 -5.92
C VAL A 58 45.70 15.36 -5.93
N SER A 59 45.91 15.92 -4.74
CA SER A 59 46.58 17.20 -4.53
C SER A 59 47.00 17.30 -3.06
N GLY A 60 48.03 16.57 -2.64
CA GLY A 60 48.93 16.89 -1.51
C GLY A 60 48.35 17.32 -0.14
N VAL A 61 47.05 17.25 0.09
CA VAL A 61 46.35 17.75 1.28
C VAL A 61 45.75 16.54 1.99
N GLY A 62 45.94 16.48 3.31
CA GLY A 62 45.49 15.37 4.15
C GLY A 62 43.96 15.18 4.12
N PHE A 63 43.51 14.05 4.66
CA PHE A 63 42.09 13.68 4.82
C PHE A 63 41.26 14.65 5.71
N ASP A 64 41.89 15.70 6.24
CA ASP A 64 41.27 16.74 7.08
C ASP A 64 40.51 17.82 6.28
N ASP A 65 40.57 17.78 4.94
CA ASP A 65 40.03 18.84 4.06
C ASP A 65 38.71 18.47 3.35
N LEU A 66 38.04 17.39 3.77
CA LEU A 66 36.66 17.13 3.34
C LEU A 66 35.74 18.15 4.03
N SER A 67 35.07 19.00 3.24
CA SER A 67 34.03 19.90 3.72
C SER A 67 33.05 19.12 4.60
N PHE A 68 32.88 19.58 5.84
CA PHE A 68 32.03 18.95 6.84
C PHE A 68 30.62 18.70 6.26
N PRO A 69 30.08 17.46 6.32
CA PRO A 69 28.82 17.15 5.64
C PRO A 69 27.67 17.96 6.25
N LYS A 70 26.76 18.43 5.40
CA LYS A 70 25.53 19.08 5.86
C LYS A 70 24.60 18.01 6.43
N ILE A 71 24.31 18.10 7.73
CA ILE A 71 23.48 17.14 8.45
C ILE A 71 22.11 17.78 8.71
N THR A 72 21.03 17.03 8.51
CA THR A 72 19.69 17.44 8.95
C THR A 72 19.08 16.39 9.84
N LEU A 73 18.70 16.81 11.04
CA LEU A 73 17.99 16.00 12.01
C LEU A 73 16.50 16.28 11.89
N PHE A 74 15.72 15.21 11.82
CA PHE A 74 14.28 15.23 11.68
C PHE A 74 13.67 14.61 12.94
N ALA A 75 12.79 15.35 13.61
CA ALA A 75 12.11 14.89 14.81
C ALA A 75 10.64 15.33 14.80
N ALA A 76 9.79 14.61 15.51
CA ALA A 76 8.37 14.96 15.66
C ALA A 76 8.07 15.23 17.15
N PRO A 77 8.30 16.46 17.65
CA PRO A 77 8.13 16.77 19.04
C PRO A 77 6.65 16.87 19.43
N ARG A 78 6.37 16.57 20.70
CA ARG A 78 5.14 16.97 21.38
C ARG A 78 5.14 18.49 21.63
N PRO A 79 3.98 19.12 21.89
CA PRO A 79 3.92 20.53 22.27
C PRO A 79 4.93 20.86 23.38
N PHE A 80 5.61 22.00 23.26
CA PHE A 80 6.64 22.46 24.20
C PHE A 80 6.00 23.06 25.46
N ILE A 81 5.35 22.20 26.25
CA ILE A 81 4.61 22.57 27.46
C ILE A 81 5.14 21.73 28.64
N GLY A 82 5.40 22.40 29.77
CA GLY A 82 5.84 21.74 31.01
C GLY A 82 7.17 20.98 30.88
N SER A 83 7.32 19.92 31.66
CA SER A 83 8.52 19.08 31.71
C SER A 83 8.87 18.44 30.36
N VAL A 84 7.86 18.07 29.57
CA VAL A 84 8.03 17.53 28.21
C VAL A 84 8.69 18.56 27.29
N GLY A 85 8.23 19.82 27.35
CA GLY A 85 8.85 20.91 26.60
C GLY A 85 10.31 21.15 27.00
N GLU A 86 10.61 21.14 28.30
CA GLU A 86 11.97 21.34 28.81
C GLU A 86 12.95 20.24 28.35
N ARG A 87 12.52 18.97 28.39
CA ARG A 87 13.35 17.83 27.94
C ARG A 87 13.62 17.90 26.43
N GLN A 88 12.59 18.14 25.62
CA GLN A 88 12.76 18.27 24.17
C GLN A 88 13.62 19.48 23.80
N ALA A 89 13.49 20.59 24.53
CA ALA A 89 14.31 21.77 24.32
C ALA A 89 15.79 21.50 24.63
N LEU A 90 16.07 20.75 25.70
CA LEU A 90 17.43 20.31 26.04
C LEU A 90 18.01 19.40 24.95
N ALA A 91 17.23 18.44 24.46
CA ALA A 91 17.63 17.55 23.37
C ALA A 91 17.99 18.34 22.10
N VAL A 92 17.10 19.21 21.61
CA VAL A 92 17.37 20.03 20.41
C VAL A 92 18.60 20.91 20.59
N ARG A 93 18.78 21.55 21.75
CA ARG A 93 19.98 22.35 22.05
C ARG A 93 21.24 21.49 22.04
N SER A 94 21.18 20.27 22.57
CA SER A 94 22.31 19.34 22.53
C SER A 94 22.73 19.02 21.11
N TRP A 95 21.79 18.94 20.16
CA TRP A 95 22.07 18.67 18.75
C TRP A 95 22.73 19.86 18.07
N LEU A 96 22.16 21.06 18.27
CA LEU A 96 22.65 22.30 17.65
C LEU A 96 24.05 22.68 18.14
N GLY A 97 24.39 22.29 19.37
CA GLY A 97 25.69 22.49 20.00
C GLY A 97 26.83 21.68 19.39
N LEU A 98 26.53 20.57 18.70
CA LEU A 98 27.59 19.66 18.18
C LEU A 98 28.33 20.23 16.97
N SER A 99 27.64 20.99 16.10
CA SER A 99 28.20 21.57 14.89
C SER A 99 27.28 22.63 14.31
N GLU A 100 27.84 23.68 13.71
CA GLU A 100 27.08 24.71 12.98
C GLU A 100 26.44 24.17 11.69
N ASN A 101 26.93 23.03 11.16
CA ASN A 101 26.42 22.38 9.95
C ASN A 101 25.17 21.51 10.18
N ILE A 102 24.69 21.41 11.42
CA ILE A 102 23.45 20.72 11.76
C ILE A 102 22.26 21.68 11.59
N ASN A 103 21.29 21.25 10.80
CA ASN A 103 19.96 21.83 10.74
C ASN A 103 18.96 20.87 11.37
N VAL A 104 17.89 21.41 11.95
CA VAL A 104 16.83 20.63 12.59
C VAL A 104 15.49 20.94 11.93
N VAL A 105 14.75 19.90 11.57
CA VAL A 105 13.39 19.99 11.04
C VAL A 105 12.44 19.29 12.02
N LEU A 106 11.49 20.05 12.55
CA LEU A 106 10.51 19.57 13.51
C LEU A 106 9.16 19.36 12.81
N PHE A 107 8.65 18.15 12.79
CA PHE A 107 7.33 17.85 12.24
C PHE A 107 6.24 18.14 13.27
N SER A 108 5.45 19.20 13.07
CA SER A 108 4.35 19.55 13.97
C SER A 108 3.36 20.52 13.34
N GLN A 109 2.14 20.54 13.86
CA GLN A 109 1.11 21.55 13.59
C GLN A 109 0.83 22.42 14.81
N ASP A 110 1.52 22.18 15.95
CA ASP A 110 1.26 22.86 17.20
C ASP A 110 2.00 24.21 17.31
N PRO A 111 1.31 25.32 17.67
CA PRO A 111 1.90 26.66 17.79
C PRO A 111 3.13 26.75 18.70
N SER A 112 3.20 25.94 19.76
CA SER A 112 4.35 25.97 20.69
C SER A 112 5.65 25.53 20.02
N VAL A 113 5.57 24.64 19.02
CA VAL A 113 6.74 24.17 18.25
C VAL A 113 7.25 25.26 17.32
N PHE A 114 6.35 26.06 16.73
CA PHE A 114 6.73 27.23 15.92
C PHE A 114 7.43 28.28 16.77
N SER A 115 6.84 28.68 17.90
CA SER A 115 7.46 29.62 18.84
C SER A 115 8.83 29.16 19.33
N PHE A 116 9.00 27.85 19.55
CA PHE A 116 10.30 27.28 19.90
C PHE A 116 11.30 27.40 18.74
N ALA A 117 10.91 27.02 17.52
CA ALA A 117 11.78 27.07 16.34
C ALA A 117 12.23 28.50 16.01
N ASP A 118 11.34 29.48 16.13
CA ASP A 118 11.63 30.90 15.86
C ASP A 118 12.80 31.44 16.70
N SER A 119 13.01 30.88 17.90
CA SER A 119 14.11 31.28 18.78
C SER A 119 15.51 30.86 18.28
N PHE A 120 15.60 29.99 17.26
CA PHE A 120 16.86 29.48 16.70
C PHE A 120 17.12 29.93 15.25
N GLY A 121 16.33 30.89 14.74
CA GLY A 121 16.48 31.41 13.39
C GLY A 121 16.40 30.32 12.32
N SER A 122 17.27 30.39 11.30
CA SER A 122 17.22 29.45 10.16
C SER A 122 17.74 28.04 10.46
N ARG A 123 18.28 27.77 11.66
CA ARG A 123 18.85 26.46 12.02
C ARG A 123 17.79 25.44 12.43
N VAL A 124 16.61 25.90 12.85
CA VAL A 124 15.47 25.07 13.23
C VAL A 124 14.25 25.52 12.44
N SER A 125 13.59 24.59 11.75
CA SER A 125 12.37 24.87 10.98
C SER A 125 11.27 23.90 11.34
N VAL A 126 10.02 24.33 11.26
CA VAL A 126 8.84 23.45 11.43
C VAL A 126 8.32 23.03 10.07
N GLU A 127 8.04 21.74 9.91
CA GLU A 127 7.48 21.14 8.71
C GLU A 127 6.07 20.62 8.98
N THR A 128 5.11 21.10 8.19
CA THR A 128 3.68 20.79 8.32
C THR A 128 3.14 20.03 7.12
N GLU A 129 3.87 20.00 6.00
CA GLU A 129 3.48 19.33 4.76
C GLU A 129 3.77 17.82 4.84
N ILE A 130 3.28 17.16 5.88
CA ILE A 130 3.25 15.70 6.00
C ILE A 130 1.85 15.28 6.47
N ASP A 131 1.56 13.98 6.40
CA ASP A 131 0.27 13.49 6.86
C ASP A 131 0.25 13.34 8.39
N PHE A 132 -0.88 13.74 8.99
CA PHE A 132 -1.17 13.59 10.41
C PHE A 132 -2.52 12.87 10.61
N THR A 133 -2.64 12.13 11.72
CA THR A 133 -3.94 11.63 12.17
C THR A 133 -4.84 12.79 12.63
N PHE A 134 -6.12 12.52 12.79
CA PHE A 134 -7.05 13.49 13.39
C PHE A 134 -6.67 13.92 14.82
N LEU A 135 -5.78 13.16 15.49
CA LEU A 135 -5.26 13.48 16.83
C LEU A 135 -3.87 14.16 16.80
N GLY A 136 -3.37 14.53 15.61
CA GLY A 136 -2.09 15.20 15.43
C GLY A 136 -0.86 14.28 15.50
N THR A 137 -1.04 12.95 15.48
CA THR A 137 0.09 12.01 15.41
C THR A 137 0.63 11.99 13.98
N PRO A 138 1.93 12.26 13.75
CA PRO A 138 2.49 12.25 12.41
C PRO A 138 2.64 10.82 11.87
N PHE A 139 2.45 10.69 10.56
CA PHE A 139 2.69 9.46 9.84
C PHE A 139 4.18 9.31 9.49
N TYR A 140 4.77 8.18 9.91
CA TYR A 140 6.18 7.87 9.75
C TYR A 140 6.59 7.75 8.28
N HIS A 141 5.74 7.19 7.41
CA HIS A 141 6.06 7.08 5.98
C HIS A 141 6.18 8.45 5.31
N SER A 142 5.31 9.40 5.67
CA SER A 142 5.42 10.79 5.23
C SER A 142 6.65 11.49 5.80
N MET A 143 7.01 11.23 7.06
CA MET A 143 8.26 11.75 7.67
C MET A 143 9.50 11.25 6.91
N VAL A 144 9.58 9.95 6.61
CA VAL A 144 10.69 9.35 5.86
C VAL A 144 10.74 9.92 4.44
N ALA A 145 9.60 10.01 3.74
CA ALA A 145 9.54 10.57 2.39
C ALA A 145 9.99 12.04 2.36
N ARG A 146 9.57 12.84 3.34
CA ARG A 146 9.98 14.25 3.45
C ARG A 146 11.46 14.41 3.81
N ALA A 147 11.99 13.53 4.68
CA ALA A 147 13.41 13.49 5.01
C ALA A 147 14.26 13.07 3.80
N LEU A 148 13.78 12.11 2.99
CA LEU A 148 14.42 11.70 1.73
C LEU A 148 14.47 12.83 0.68
N ALA A 149 13.46 13.70 0.66
CA ALA A 149 13.43 14.87 -0.22
C ALA A 149 14.39 15.99 0.22
N SER A 150 15.07 15.85 1.37
CA SER A 150 16.03 16.82 1.88
C SER A 150 17.26 16.94 0.96
N PRO A 151 17.78 18.16 0.72
CA PRO A 151 19.00 18.35 -0.07
C PRO A 151 20.30 18.01 0.69
N SER A 152 20.22 17.72 1.99
CA SER A 152 21.37 17.52 2.88
C SER A 152 22.18 16.25 2.56
N ASP A 153 23.46 16.26 2.92
CA ASP A 153 24.38 15.13 2.69
C ASP A 153 24.02 13.92 3.55
N ILE A 154 23.56 14.18 4.78
CA ILE A 154 23.11 13.16 5.73
C ILE A 154 21.78 13.60 6.32
N SER A 155 20.81 12.70 6.30
CA SER A 155 19.52 12.88 6.97
C SER A 155 19.40 11.87 8.09
N ALA A 156 18.88 12.30 9.25
CA ALA A 156 18.66 11.41 10.38
C ALA A 156 17.30 11.66 11.04
N LEU A 157 16.56 10.59 11.30
CA LEU A 157 15.37 10.59 12.14
C LEU A 157 15.77 10.29 13.58
N ILE A 158 15.33 11.14 14.50
CA ILE A 158 15.66 11.05 15.93
C ILE A 158 14.42 11.31 16.79
N ASP A 159 14.34 10.61 17.92
CA ASP A 159 13.34 10.86 18.95
C ASP A 159 13.56 12.23 19.62
N PRO A 160 12.52 13.06 19.78
CA PRO A 160 12.65 14.45 20.22
C PRO A 160 13.19 14.63 21.64
N ASP A 161 13.17 13.58 22.48
CA ASP A 161 13.71 13.62 23.84
C ASP A 161 15.18 13.11 23.91
N THR A 162 15.75 12.66 22.80
CA THR A 162 17.08 12.03 22.79
C THR A 162 18.18 13.10 22.78
N ILE A 163 19.01 13.09 23.82
CA ILE A 163 20.22 13.91 23.92
C ILE A 163 21.35 13.23 23.13
N LEU A 164 22.07 14.03 22.32
CA LEU A 164 23.25 13.58 21.57
C LEU A 164 24.54 14.15 22.17
N LEU A 165 25.60 13.35 22.17
CA LEU A 165 26.95 13.77 22.57
C LEU A 165 27.89 13.91 21.35
N SER A 166 29.08 14.45 21.57
CA SER A 166 30.06 14.81 20.53
C SER A 166 30.50 13.67 19.62
N ASN A 167 30.47 12.43 20.09
CA ASN A 167 30.81 11.24 19.31
C ASN A 167 29.80 10.91 18.19
N PHE A 168 28.61 11.50 18.21
CA PHE A 168 27.67 11.45 17.09
C PHE A 168 28.31 12.00 15.80
N ILE A 169 28.92 13.19 15.89
CA ILE A 169 29.52 13.87 14.75
C ILE A 169 30.71 13.08 14.18
N SER A 170 31.62 12.64 15.05
CA SER A 170 32.79 11.88 14.60
C SER A 170 32.35 10.61 13.87
N THR A 171 31.39 9.87 14.43
CA THR A 171 30.81 8.66 13.83
C THR A 171 30.26 8.92 12.42
N LEU A 172 29.45 9.97 12.25
CA LEU A 172 28.88 10.30 10.94
C LEU A 172 29.92 10.77 9.92
N ILE A 173 30.94 11.53 10.35
CA ILE A 173 32.05 11.92 9.48
C ILE A 173 32.79 10.67 8.98
N TYR A 174 33.02 9.69 9.85
CA TYR A 174 33.66 8.44 9.46
C TYR A 174 32.81 7.63 8.48
N ALA A 175 31.50 7.54 8.71
CA ALA A 175 30.59 6.89 7.78
C ALA A 175 30.49 7.62 6.43
N TYR A 176 30.55 8.95 6.42
CA TYR A 176 30.51 9.76 5.20
C TYR A 176 31.73 9.56 4.29
N LYS A 177 32.85 9.06 4.84
CA LYS A 177 34.05 8.70 4.06
C LYS A 177 33.88 7.41 3.24
N LEU A 178 32.84 6.62 3.51
CA LEU A 178 32.52 5.42 2.75
C LEU A 178 32.07 5.77 1.33
N ASP A 179 32.52 4.99 0.35
CA ASP A 179 32.14 5.09 -1.06
C ASP A 179 31.00 4.11 -1.39
N GLU A 180 30.02 4.02 -0.48
CA GLU A 180 28.85 3.14 -0.59
C GLU A 180 27.65 3.86 0.06
N ASP A 181 26.44 3.58 -0.43
CA ASP A 181 25.21 4.06 0.21
C ASP A 181 24.94 3.24 1.48
N TRP A 182 24.64 3.92 2.59
CA TRP A 182 24.50 3.32 3.90
C TRP A 182 23.25 3.80 4.66
N LEU A 183 22.86 2.97 5.63
CA LEU A 183 21.86 3.22 6.66
C LEU A 183 22.49 2.92 8.02
N ILE A 184 22.61 3.93 8.87
CA ILE A 184 23.08 3.81 10.25
C ILE A 184 21.89 3.72 11.19
N VAL A 185 21.99 2.83 12.16
CA VAL A 185 21.08 2.74 13.30
C VAL A 185 21.86 2.85 14.61
N ALA A 186 21.32 3.53 15.60
CA ALA A 186 21.87 3.55 16.95
C ALA A 186 20.75 3.53 17.99
N SER A 187 20.83 2.57 18.92
CA SER A 187 19.91 2.49 20.06
C SER A 187 20.29 3.50 21.12
N SER A 188 19.33 4.30 21.57
CA SER A 188 19.51 5.21 22.70
C SER A 188 19.28 4.48 24.03
N GLY A 189 20.10 4.76 25.03
CA GLY A 189 19.85 4.26 26.38
C GLY A 189 19.04 5.24 27.25
N ASN A 190 18.67 4.82 28.45
CA ASN A 190 17.93 5.68 29.38
C ASN A 190 18.77 6.04 30.61
N VAL A 191 18.47 7.19 31.22
CA VAL A 191 19.11 7.66 32.46
C VAL A 191 18.06 8.26 33.38
N SER A 192 18.06 7.86 34.65
CA SER A 192 17.06 8.34 35.63
C SER A 192 17.22 9.81 36.04
N HIS A 193 18.45 10.32 36.04
CA HIS A 193 18.74 11.70 36.41
C HIS A 193 19.97 12.24 35.69
N PHE A 194 19.85 13.46 35.16
CA PHE A 194 20.90 14.13 34.40
C PHE A 194 21.08 15.59 34.88
N PRO A 195 22.03 15.84 35.83
CA PRO A 195 22.22 17.14 36.48
C PRO A 195 23.15 18.07 35.69
N PHE A 196 23.03 18.10 34.38
CA PHE A 196 23.87 18.96 33.53
C PHE A 196 23.03 19.88 32.67
N ARG A 197 23.49 21.11 32.52
CA ARG A 197 22.87 22.14 31.67
C ARG A 197 23.83 22.53 30.57
N LEU A 198 23.31 22.97 29.43
CA LEU A 198 24.14 23.60 28.42
C LEU A 198 24.43 25.04 28.81
N ASP A 199 25.65 25.51 28.53
CA ASP A 199 26.04 26.92 28.66
C ASP A 199 25.20 27.83 27.74
N SER A 200 25.33 29.14 27.90
CA SER A 200 24.57 30.13 27.12
C SER A 200 24.78 30.00 25.61
N ASP A 201 25.97 29.54 25.22
CA ASP A 201 26.36 29.38 23.82
C ASP A 201 25.96 28.00 23.27
N GLY A 202 25.47 27.10 24.14
CA GLY A 202 25.04 25.74 23.80
C GLY A 202 26.18 24.79 23.42
N LYS A 203 27.44 25.15 23.71
CA LYS A 203 28.64 24.41 23.25
C LYS A 203 29.21 23.49 24.32
N SER A 204 29.03 23.83 25.59
CA SER A 204 29.62 23.08 26.69
C SER A 204 28.58 22.69 27.74
N TRP A 205 28.82 21.57 28.42
CA TRP A 205 28.01 21.15 29.54
C TRP A 205 28.52 21.78 30.84
N LEU A 206 27.60 22.19 31.70
CA LEU A 206 27.82 22.76 33.02
C LEU A 206 27.20 21.85 34.08
N ALA A 207 27.91 21.60 35.18
CA ALA A 207 27.35 20.99 36.38
C ALA A 207 26.54 22.02 37.19
N ASP A 208 25.81 21.54 38.21
CA ASP A 208 25.03 22.41 39.12
C ASP A 208 25.88 23.47 39.85
N ASP A 209 27.19 23.21 40.02
CA ASP A 209 28.14 24.17 40.59
C ASP A 209 28.68 25.20 39.58
N GLY A 210 28.17 25.18 38.34
CA GLY A 210 28.54 26.08 37.26
C GLY A 210 29.86 25.75 36.56
N LYS A 211 30.52 24.63 36.90
CA LYS A 211 31.78 24.23 36.24
C LYS A 211 31.52 23.51 34.92
N HIS A 212 32.40 23.74 33.95
CA HIS A 212 32.40 23.01 32.69
C HIS A 212 32.75 21.53 32.90
N VAL A 213 31.97 20.65 32.30
CA VAL A 213 32.14 19.20 32.35
C VAL A 213 32.19 18.65 30.95
N THR A 214 33.12 17.73 30.69
CA THR A 214 33.08 16.89 29.49
C THR A 214 32.36 15.60 29.86
N ILE A 215 31.22 15.34 29.23
CA ILE A 215 30.47 14.09 29.45
C ILE A 215 31.20 12.98 28.70
N GLN A 216 31.97 12.20 29.44
CA GLN A 216 32.73 11.07 28.87
C GLN A 216 31.83 9.84 28.69
N LYS A 217 32.27 8.92 27.83
CA LYS A 217 31.56 7.69 27.46
C LYS A 217 31.32 6.80 28.69
N GLU A 218 32.23 6.81 29.64
CA GLU A 218 32.23 6.06 30.90
C GLU A 218 31.04 6.42 31.80
N PHE A 219 30.60 7.69 31.79
CA PHE A 219 29.42 8.13 32.55
C PHE A 219 28.16 7.38 32.09
N LEU A 220 28.01 7.18 30.78
CA LEU A 220 26.89 6.44 30.20
C LEU A 220 27.02 4.94 30.44
N VAL A 221 28.22 4.37 30.35
CA VAL A 221 28.41 2.93 30.59
C VAL A 221 28.03 2.53 32.02
N GLN A 222 28.20 3.41 33.02
CA GLN A 222 27.87 3.10 34.41
C GLN A 222 26.41 3.37 34.81
N LYS A 223 25.75 4.36 34.19
CA LYS A 223 24.41 4.82 34.60
C LYS A 223 23.29 4.53 33.61
N CYS A 224 23.62 4.09 32.41
CA CYS A 224 22.66 3.96 31.33
C CYS A 224 22.24 2.50 31.14
N SER A 225 20.95 2.21 31.27
CA SER A 225 20.42 0.91 30.82
C SER A 225 20.11 1.02 29.33
N ARG A 226 20.81 0.22 28.52
CA ARG A 226 20.54 0.12 27.09
C ARG A 226 19.64 -1.08 26.87
N LYS A 227 18.42 -0.83 26.43
CA LYS A 227 17.58 -1.87 25.83
C LYS A 227 17.89 -1.88 24.34
N PRO A 228 18.51 -2.96 23.81
CA PRO A 228 18.64 -3.12 22.37
C PRO A 228 17.25 -2.95 21.74
N CYS A 229 17.16 -2.07 20.74
CA CYS A 229 15.94 -1.90 19.95
C CYS A 229 14.71 -1.39 20.72
N GLY A 230 14.95 -0.50 21.68
CA GLY A 230 13.88 0.36 22.19
C GLY A 230 13.22 1.18 21.09
N ASP A 231 12.03 1.71 21.39
CA ASP A 231 11.27 2.57 20.46
C ASP A 231 12.05 3.84 20.06
N ARG A 232 13.01 4.25 20.89
CA ARG A 232 13.85 5.43 20.69
C ARG A 232 15.17 5.04 20.04
N MET A 233 15.16 5.05 18.70
CA MET A 233 16.32 4.75 17.86
C MET A 233 16.64 5.94 16.96
N LEU A 234 17.93 6.22 16.80
CA LEU A 234 18.44 7.11 15.77
C LEU A 234 18.60 6.32 14.47
N ILE A 235 18.00 6.78 13.38
CA ILE A 235 18.16 6.18 12.04
C ILE A 235 18.67 7.25 11.08
N ALA A 236 19.87 7.08 10.54
CA ALA A 236 20.52 8.04 9.65
C ALA A 236 20.94 7.40 8.33
N TRP A 237 20.97 8.18 7.25
CA TRP A 237 21.45 7.71 5.95
C TRP A 237 22.15 8.83 5.19
N ASN A 238 23.11 8.46 4.34
CA ASN A 238 23.69 9.40 3.38
C ASN A 238 22.74 9.63 2.20
N ARG A 239 22.90 10.79 1.57
CA ARG A 239 22.34 11.05 0.25
C ARG A 239 23.01 10.11 -0.77
N GLY A 240 22.17 9.41 -1.51
CA GLY A 240 22.56 8.40 -2.48
C GLY A 240 21.43 8.06 -3.43
N ASP A 241 21.74 7.35 -4.50
CA ASP A 241 20.79 7.03 -5.58
C ASP A 241 19.98 5.76 -5.28
N LEU A 242 20.43 4.94 -4.32
CA LEU A 242 19.76 3.68 -3.99
C LEU A 242 18.60 3.90 -3.00
N PRO A 243 17.47 3.17 -3.12
CA PRO A 243 16.36 3.26 -2.17
C PRO A 243 16.79 2.84 -0.75
N LEU A 244 16.11 3.35 0.29
CA LEU A 244 16.38 2.94 1.68
C LEU A 244 15.96 1.51 1.98
N HIS A 245 14.87 1.06 1.38
CA HIS A 245 14.26 -0.23 1.63
C HIS A 245 13.50 -0.72 0.39
N LYS A 246 13.11 -2.00 0.38
CA LYS A 246 12.24 -2.57 -0.64
C LYS A 246 10.77 -2.39 -0.25
N GLY A 247 9.89 -2.31 -1.25
CA GLY A 247 8.44 -2.24 -1.04
C GLY A 247 7.94 -0.86 -0.61
N VAL A 248 6.65 -0.78 -0.31
CA VAL A 248 5.97 0.45 0.12
C VAL A 248 6.03 0.54 1.65
N LEU A 249 6.57 1.65 2.16
CA LEU A 249 6.60 1.92 3.59
C LEU A 249 5.15 2.07 4.08
N PRO A 250 4.70 1.30 5.08
CA PRO A 250 3.31 1.32 5.53
C PRO A 250 3.00 2.66 6.19
N PRO A 251 1.72 3.06 6.25
CA PRO A 251 1.31 4.27 6.94
C PRO A 251 1.38 4.13 8.47
N PHE A 252 2.57 3.86 8.98
CA PHE A 252 2.83 3.74 10.41
C PHE A 252 2.69 5.10 11.08
N LEU A 253 2.18 5.08 12.31
CA LEU A 253 2.18 6.21 13.20
C LEU A 253 3.53 6.30 13.92
N TYR A 254 4.14 7.48 13.92
CA TYR A 254 5.43 7.69 14.57
C TYR A 254 5.31 7.58 16.09
N GLY A 255 6.29 6.92 16.72
CA GLY A 255 6.32 6.71 18.17
C GLY A 255 5.32 5.66 18.67
N LYS A 256 4.77 4.84 17.75
CA LYS A 256 3.77 3.78 18.05
C LYS A 256 4.30 2.39 17.73
N GLY A 257 5.55 2.13 18.09
CA GLY A 257 6.21 0.84 17.92
C GLY A 257 6.35 0.38 16.47
N LEU A 258 7.11 -0.70 16.28
CA LEU A 258 7.32 -1.46 15.04
C LEU A 258 7.97 -0.74 13.84
N HIS A 259 7.71 0.55 13.61
CA HIS A 259 8.17 1.26 12.41
C HIS A 259 9.70 1.23 12.22
N ASN A 260 10.46 1.42 13.30
CA ASN A 260 11.93 1.33 13.29
C ASN A 260 12.39 -0.09 12.94
N HIS A 261 11.75 -1.10 13.52
CA HIS A 261 12.07 -2.50 13.24
C HIS A 261 11.78 -2.88 11.79
N TRP A 262 10.64 -2.43 11.28
CA TRP A 262 10.20 -2.70 9.92
C TRP A 262 11.18 -2.11 8.90
N ILE A 263 11.52 -0.83 9.01
CA ILE A 263 12.40 -0.17 8.01
C ILE A 263 13.80 -0.77 8.00
N VAL A 264 14.35 -1.10 9.17
CA VAL A 264 15.69 -1.71 9.29
C VAL A 264 15.69 -3.13 8.71
N THR A 265 14.63 -3.90 8.96
CA THR A 265 14.51 -5.26 8.40
C THR A 265 14.36 -5.22 6.89
N GLU A 266 13.51 -4.34 6.34
CA GLU A 266 13.38 -4.22 4.89
C GLU A 266 14.65 -3.69 4.23
N ALA A 267 15.41 -2.81 4.90
CA ALA A 267 16.73 -2.39 4.44
C ALA A 267 17.70 -3.58 4.38
N LEU A 268 17.79 -4.38 5.45
CA LEU A 268 18.62 -5.60 5.50
C LEU A 268 18.24 -6.62 4.43
N ILE A 269 16.94 -6.86 4.21
CA ILE A 269 16.45 -7.81 3.21
C ILE A 269 16.69 -7.30 1.78
N SER A 270 16.57 -5.98 1.56
CA SER A 270 16.75 -5.39 0.23
C SER A 270 18.21 -5.41 -0.24
N ASP A 271 19.14 -5.29 0.71
CA ASP A 271 20.58 -5.14 0.45
C ASP A 271 20.91 -3.99 -0.51
N PHE A 272 20.05 -2.96 -0.56
CA PHE A 272 20.29 -1.76 -1.36
C PHE A 272 21.37 -0.88 -0.75
N ARG A 273 21.47 -0.87 0.59
CA ARG A 273 22.40 -0.02 1.35
C ARG A 273 23.09 -0.84 2.41
N LEU A 274 24.33 -0.47 2.72
CA LEU A 274 25.09 -1.02 3.82
C LEU A 274 24.41 -0.67 5.16
N VAL A 275 23.98 -1.67 5.94
CA VAL A 275 23.34 -1.41 7.24
C VAL A 275 24.38 -1.45 8.35
N ILE A 276 24.46 -0.37 9.12
CA ILE A 276 25.49 -0.16 10.14
C ILE A 276 24.84 0.04 11.51
N ASP A 277 25.14 -0.85 12.46
CA ASP A 277 24.82 -0.66 13.89
C ASP A 277 25.92 0.18 14.56
N ALA A 278 25.63 1.45 14.81
CA ALA A 278 26.51 2.41 15.45
C ALA A 278 26.19 2.61 16.95
N SER A 279 25.44 1.70 17.58
CA SER A 279 25.07 1.83 19.00
C SER A 279 26.27 1.83 19.98
N LEU A 280 27.43 1.33 19.54
CA LEU A 280 28.68 1.33 20.32
C LEU A 280 29.51 2.62 20.14
N THR A 281 29.28 3.34 19.05
CA THR A 281 30.04 4.54 18.67
C THR A 281 29.28 5.82 18.95
N ILE A 282 27.97 5.86 18.69
CA ILE A 282 27.10 6.98 19.00
C ILE A 282 26.63 6.88 20.46
N SER A 283 26.88 7.93 21.24
CA SER A 283 26.34 8.05 22.58
C SER A 283 25.10 8.93 22.54
N SER A 284 23.95 8.27 22.66
CA SER A 284 22.65 8.90 22.77
C SER A 284 21.89 8.34 23.96
N PHE A 285 21.18 9.20 24.67
CA PHE A 285 20.34 8.80 25.79
C PHE A 285 19.16 9.74 25.96
N TYR A 286 18.15 9.30 26.70
CA TYR A 286 17.03 10.13 27.13
C TYR A 286 16.86 10.03 28.65
N ILE A 287 16.18 11.02 29.22
CA ILE A 287 15.90 11.05 30.66
C ILE A 287 14.62 10.25 30.89
N ASP A 288 14.66 9.30 31.83
CA ASP A 288 13.49 8.49 32.17
C ASP A 288 12.33 9.38 32.60
N ASP A 289 11.19 9.11 32.01
CA ASP A 289 9.97 9.81 32.27
C ASP A 289 9.22 9.04 33.37
N LEU A 290 9.34 9.48 34.64
CA LEU A 290 8.54 8.94 35.74
C LEU A 290 7.04 9.03 35.44
N ASP A 291 6.61 9.94 34.54
CA ASP A 291 5.22 10.05 34.09
C ASP A 291 4.86 8.97 33.06
N GLN A 292 5.81 8.48 32.26
CA GLN A 292 5.57 7.46 31.23
C GLN A 292 5.63 6.04 31.81
N GLU A 293 6.45 5.83 32.86
CA GLU A 293 6.40 4.61 33.67
C GLU A 293 5.08 4.49 34.44
N ASN A 294 4.45 5.58 34.88
CA ASN A 294 3.08 5.54 35.42
C ASN A 294 2.03 5.14 34.37
N TYR A 295 2.22 5.46 33.08
CA TYR A 295 1.32 4.99 32.02
C TYR A 295 1.47 3.49 31.69
N ALA A 296 2.66 2.92 31.90
CA ALA A 296 2.96 1.50 31.61
C ALA A 296 2.84 0.57 32.84
N LEU A 297 3.15 1.04 34.06
CA LEU A 297 3.09 0.28 35.32
C LEU A 297 1.70 0.26 35.97
N ILE A 298 0.78 1.09 35.48
CA ILE A 298 -0.66 0.90 35.71
C ILE A 298 -1.16 -0.21 34.76
N SER A 299 -0.62 -1.42 34.93
CA SER A 299 -1.20 -2.66 34.41
C SER A 299 -2.33 -3.18 35.31
N GLY A 300 -2.71 -2.41 36.34
CA GLY A 300 -3.70 -2.80 37.35
C GLY A 300 -4.57 -1.67 37.89
N SER A 301 -4.62 -0.48 37.29
CA SER A 301 -5.55 0.57 37.71
C SER A 301 -6.32 1.20 36.52
N THR A 302 -7.51 1.68 36.85
CA THR A 302 -8.66 2.07 36.01
C THR A 302 -8.41 3.34 35.19
N VAL A 303 -7.43 3.32 34.29
CA VAL A 303 -7.22 4.37 33.28
C VAL A 303 -7.62 3.80 31.92
N SER A 304 -8.61 4.42 31.26
CA SER A 304 -9.24 3.91 30.05
C SER A 304 -8.26 3.73 28.87
N ASP A 305 -8.48 2.70 28.03
CA ASP A 305 -7.69 2.41 26.81
C ASP A 305 -7.60 3.60 25.83
N PHE A 306 -8.54 4.55 25.94
CA PHE A 306 -8.58 5.78 25.18
C PHE A 306 -7.40 6.71 25.50
N GLU A 307 -7.11 6.96 26.78
CA GLU A 307 -6.00 7.84 27.19
C GLU A 307 -4.64 7.25 26.80
N LYS A 308 -4.56 5.92 26.73
CA LYS A 308 -3.35 5.18 26.32
C LYS A 308 -3.13 5.16 24.81
N ARG A 309 -4.11 5.60 23.99
CA ARG A 309 -4.11 5.52 22.51
C ARG A 309 -3.60 4.16 22.00
N SER A 310 -3.95 3.08 22.69
CA SER A 310 -3.43 1.72 22.41
C SER A 310 -3.80 1.22 21.00
N TRP A 311 -4.91 1.70 20.45
CA TRP A 311 -5.34 1.41 19.09
C TRP A 311 -4.34 1.90 18.02
N GLU A 312 -3.58 2.97 18.27
CA GLU A 312 -2.52 3.43 17.35
C GLU A 312 -1.36 2.42 17.29
N LEU A 313 -1.00 1.83 18.44
CA LEU A 313 0.01 0.75 18.54
C LEU A 313 -0.50 -0.53 17.84
N HIS A 314 -1.76 -0.90 18.07
CA HIS A 314 -2.39 -2.04 17.37
C HIS A 314 -2.43 -1.82 15.85
N GLY A 315 -2.72 -0.60 15.41
CA GLY A 315 -2.70 -0.24 13.99
C GLY A 315 -1.33 -0.45 13.35
N ASN A 316 -0.27 0.02 13.99
CA ASN A 316 1.09 -0.26 13.52
C ASN A 316 1.39 -1.76 13.48
N SER A 317 1.01 -2.53 14.51
CA SER A 317 1.20 -3.98 14.51
C SER A 317 0.50 -4.66 13.33
N LEU A 318 -0.76 -4.29 13.07
CA LEU A 318 -1.53 -4.82 11.93
C LEU A 318 -0.89 -4.43 10.59
N LEU A 319 -0.46 -3.19 10.42
CA LEU A 319 0.25 -2.75 9.22
C LEU A 319 1.56 -3.52 9.02
N GLY A 320 2.36 -3.72 10.06
CA GLY A 320 3.61 -4.48 9.93
C GLY A 320 3.40 -5.95 9.55
N ARG A 321 2.21 -6.50 9.82
CA ARG A 321 1.80 -7.83 9.33
C ARG A 321 1.43 -7.82 7.84
N LEU A 322 0.71 -6.79 7.41
CA LEU A 322 0.13 -6.69 6.07
C LEU A 322 1.11 -6.21 5.00
N TYR A 323 2.19 -5.53 5.38
CA TYR A 323 3.13 -4.89 4.44
C TYR A 323 4.57 -5.38 4.62
N GLY A 324 5.29 -5.38 3.50
CA GLY A 324 6.70 -5.75 3.47
C GLY A 324 6.94 -7.24 3.58
N SER A 325 8.20 -7.61 3.58
CA SER A 325 8.69 -8.97 3.84
C SER A 325 8.80 -9.27 5.33
N PHE A 326 8.79 -8.25 6.18
CA PHE A 326 8.95 -8.30 7.64
C PHE A 326 8.12 -9.39 8.33
N SER A 327 6.88 -9.62 7.88
CA SER A 327 5.97 -10.57 8.53
C SER A 327 6.27 -12.04 8.22
N PHE A 328 7.00 -12.34 7.13
CA PHE A 328 7.20 -13.73 6.67
C PHE A 328 8.64 -14.08 6.29
N ARG A 329 9.55 -13.12 6.18
CA ARG A 329 10.99 -13.35 5.96
C ARG A 329 11.79 -12.90 7.16
N ASP A 330 12.79 -13.69 7.52
CA ASP A 330 13.75 -13.32 8.55
C ASP A 330 14.77 -12.33 7.97
N ALA A 331 15.32 -11.48 8.84
CA ALA A 331 16.29 -10.46 8.43
C ALA A 331 17.59 -11.10 7.90
N ASN A 332 18.16 -10.51 6.84
CA ASN A 332 19.45 -10.93 6.30
C ASN A 332 20.60 -10.20 7.01
N TYR A 333 21.13 -10.80 8.08
CA TYR A 333 22.24 -10.22 8.85
C TYR A 333 23.60 -10.22 8.13
N SER A 334 23.71 -10.82 6.95
CA SER A 334 24.98 -10.78 6.20
C SER A 334 25.38 -9.38 5.72
N ASN A 335 24.42 -8.45 5.66
CA ASN A 335 24.61 -7.03 5.37
C ASN A 335 24.61 -6.12 6.63
N LEU A 336 24.62 -6.71 7.83
CA LEU A 336 24.72 -5.94 9.07
C LEU A 336 26.18 -5.80 9.50
N PHE A 337 26.62 -4.56 9.75
CA PHE A 337 27.97 -4.23 10.23
C PHE A 337 27.90 -3.46 11.54
N ARG A 338 28.61 -3.90 12.57
CA ARG A 338 28.73 -3.18 13.83
C ARG A 338 29.90 -2.20 13.76
N PHE A 339 29.65 -0.95 14.11
CA PHE A 339 30.63 0.13 14.08
C PHE A 339 31.09 0.49 15.49
N PHE A 340 32.40 0.35 15.72
CA PHE A 340 33.01 0.53 17.02
C PHE A 340 34.41 1.15 16.92
N GLU A 341 34.93 1.59 18.06
CA GLU A 341 36.27 2.15 18.21
C GLU A 341 37.12 1.21 19.09
N CYS A 342 38.35 0.92 18.66
CA CYS A 342 39.32 0.11 19.41
C CYS A 342 40.73 0.67 19.18
N GLY A 343 41.48 0.94 20.25
CA GLY A 343 42.83 1.47 20.18
C GLY A 343 42.94 2.77 19.37
N GLY A 344 41.91 3.63 19.42
CA GLY A 344 41.82 4.88 18.65
C GLY A 344 41.48 4.71 17.16
N ASN A 345 41.19 3.49 16.70
CA ASN A 345 40.81 3.20 15.32
C ASN A 345 39.33 2.82 15.20
N PHE A 346 38.67 3.34 14.17
CA PHE A 346 37.29 3.00 13.82
C PHE A 346 37.22 1.74 12.94
N LEU A 347 36.36 0.80 13.32
CA LEU A 347 36.27 -0.55 12.76
C LEU A 347 34.83 -0.92 12.42
N PHE A 348 34.65 -1.63 11.31
CA PHE A 348 33.38 -2.28 10.93
C PHE A 348 33.50 -3.79 11.08
N LEU A 349 32.71 -4.38 11.98
CA LEU A 349 32.65 -5.82 12.21
C LEU A 349 31.40 -6.41 11.57
N ASN A 350 31.58 -7.42 10.72
CA ASN A 350 30.49 -8.29 10.28
C ASN A 350 30.61 -9.64 11.00
N THR A 351 29.75 -9.84 12.00
CA THR A 351 29.65 -11.03 12.84
C THR A 351 29.34 -12.28 12.02
N HIS A 352 28.37 -12.17 11.10
CA HIS A 352 27.93 -13.26 10.23
C HIS A 352 29.04 -13.76 9.30
N LYS A 353 29.76 -12.84 8.66
CA LYS A 353 30.90 -13.15 7.77
C LYS A 353 32.20 -13.41 8.53
N ASN A 354 32.27 -13.12 9.83
CA ASN A 354 33.49 -13.17 10.66
C ASN A 354 34.65 -12.34 10.09
N ILE A 355 34.33 -11.12 9.65
CA ILE A 355 35.29 -10.19 9.04
C ILE A 355 35.26 -8.85 9.76
N ALA A 356 36.44 -8.27 9.99
CA ALA A 356 36.58 -6.88 10.43
C ALA A 356 37.26 -6.02 9.35
N TYR A 357 36.71 -4.85 9.05
CA TYR A 357 37.28 -3.87 8.13
C TYR A 357 37.89 -2.72 8.94
N LEU A 358 39.16 -2.44 8.68
CA LEU A 358 39.90 -1.30 9.23
C LEU A 358 39.98 -0.21 8.16
N LEU A 359 39.49 0.99 8.48
CA LEU A 359 39.47 2.10 7.54
C LEU A 359 40.91 2.49 7.15
N GLY A 360 41.20 2.56 5.85
CA GLY A 360 42.54 2.85 5.29
C GLY A 360 43.34 1.61 4.87
N TYR A 361 42.90 0.40 5.21
CA TYR A 361 43.55 -0.84 4.80
C TYR A 361 42.78 -1.54 3.66
N LYS A 362 43.50 -1.98 2.62
CA LYS A 362 42.91 -2.62 1.43
C LYS A 362 42.35 -4.02 1.66
N ARG A 363 42.69 -4.69 2.77
CA ARG A 363 42.31 -6.08 3.03
C ARG A 363 41.53 -6.22 4.35
N PRO A 364 40.37 -6.90 4.34
CA PRO A 364 39.67 -7.26 5.56
C PRO A 364 40.52 -8.18 6.44
N LEU A 365 40.36 -8.06 7.77
CA LEU A 365 40.91 -9.01 8.73
C LEU A 365 39.94 -10.19 8.88
N ASN A 366 40.39 -11.40 8.54
CA ASN A 366 39.61 -12.62 8.73
C ASN A 366 39.77 -13.12 10.17
N LEU A 367 38.66 -13.18 10.91
CA LEU A 367 38.65 -13.51 12.33
C LEU A 367 38.78 -15.01 12.61
N ARG A 368 38.82 -15.86 11.57
CA ARG A 368 39.07 -17.31 11.70
C ARG A 368 40.55 -17.70 11.75
N MET A 369 41.47 -16.73 11.68
CA MET A 369 42.92 -16.98 11.70
C MET A 369 43.42 -17.33 13.12
N LYS A 370 43.04 -18.49 13.66
CA LYS A 370 43.65 -19.05 14.88
C LYS A 370 44.97 -19.75 14.50
N GLY A 371 46.10 -19.29 15.05
CA GLY A 371 47.41 -19.97 14.94
C GLY A 371 48.44 -19.35 13.98
N ILE A 372 48.23 -18.12 13.50
CA ILE A 372 49.20 -17.39 12.67
C ILE A 372 49.89 -16.30 13.51
N SER A 373 51.13 -15.93 13.17
CA SER A 373 51.84 -14.81 13.82
C SER A 373 51.09 -13.49 13.58
N LEU A 374 50.28 -13.08 14.56
CA LEU A 374 49.52 -11.82 14.54
C LEU A 374 50.39 -10.68 15.07
N SER A 375 50.35 -9.53 14.39
CA SER A 375 50.93 -8.28 14.90
C SER A 375 50.26 -7.82 16.20
N SER A 376 50.94 -6.99 17.00
CA SER A 376 50.39 -6.45 18.25
C SER A 376 49.03 -5.77 18.04
N MET A 377 48.92 -4.96 16.98
CA MET A 377 47.67 -4.29 16.58
C MET A 377 46.55 -5.29 16.23
N GLN A 378 46.88 -6.39 15.55
CA GLN A 378 45.87 -7.41 15.21
C GLN A 378 45.39 -8.19 16.44
N LYS A 379 46.25 -8.39 17.45
CA LYS A 379 45.86 -8.99 18.73
C LYS A 379 44.91 -8.07 19.49
N GLU A 380 45.26 -6.79 19.62
CA GLU A 380 44.41 -5.78 20.28
C GLU A 380 43.03 -5.66 19.61
N ILE A 381 42.98 -5.65 18.26
CA ILE A 381 41.72 -5.67 17.51
C ILE A 381 40.92 -6.95 17.80
N LEU A 382 41.58 -8.11 17.86
CA LEU A 382 40.90 -9.38 18.12
C LEU A 382 40.30 -9.41 19.53
N ASP A 383 41.03 -8.90 20.52
CA ASP A 383 40.55 -8.79 21.91
C ASP A 383 39.31 -7.88 21.99
N CYS A 384 39.34 -6.72 21.32
CA CYS A 384 38.16 -5.85 21.20
C CYS A 384 36.98 -6.53 20.51
N VAL A 385 37.23 -7.26 19.42
CA VAL A 385 36.19 -7.97 18.66
C VAL A 385 35.52 -9.04 19.51
N ASP A 386 36.28 -9.77 20.32
CA ASP A 386 35.74 -10.80 21.21
C ASP A 386 34.84 -10.21 22.29
N VAL A 387 35.21 -9.05 22.86
CA VAL A 387 34.32 -8.29 23.76
C VAL A 387 33.04 -7.87 23.04
N ILE A 388 33.14 -7.36 21.81
CA ILE A 388 31.97 -6.83 21.07
C ILE A 388 31.02 -7.95 20.63
N LYS A 389 31.54 -9.10 20.23
CA LYS A 389 30.72 -10.28 19.93
C LYS A 389 29.89 -10.73 21.14
N SER A 390 30.36 -10.45 22.36
CA SER A 390 29.61 -10.76 23.58
C SER A 390 28.50 -9.75 23.90
N LEU A 391 28.55 -8.54 23.34
CA LEU A 391 27.53 -7.52 23.55
C LEU A 391 26.32 -7.74 22.66
N GLU A 392 25.12 -7.65 23.22
CA GLU A 392 23.88 -7.67 22.44
C GLU A 392 23.87 -6.53 21.41
N GLY A 393 23.49 -6.85 20.18
CA GLY A 393 23.30 -5.91 19.08
C GLY A 393 21.86 -5.94 18.60
N ILE A 394 21.58 -5.29 17.47
CA ILE A 394 20.21 -5.28 16.93
C ILE A 394 19.74 -6.65 16.41
N GLU A 395 20.66 -7.61 16.20
CA GLU A 395 20.38 -8.96 15.68
C GLU A 395 19.30 -9.72 16.48
N GLY A 396 19.15 -9.46 17.78
CA GLY A 396 18.17 -10.13 18.66
C GLY A 396 16.75 -9.55 18.63
N CYS A 397 16.54 -8.41 17.97
CA CYS A 397 15.34 -7.61 18.15
C CYS A 397 14.23 -7.87 17.14
N PHE A 398 14.51 -8.58 16.06
CA PHE A 398 13.61 -8.76 14.93
C PHE A 398 12.74 -10.03 15.04
N ALA A 399 12.60 -10.57 16.26
CA ALA A 399 11.80 -11.77 16.50
C ALA A 399 10.29 -11.50 16.43
N LYS A 400 9.56 -12.36 15.71
CA LYS A 400 8.11 -12.27 15.39
C LYS A 400 7.15 -12.26 16.59
N GLU A 401 7.64 -12.32 17.82
CA GLU A 401 6.81 -12.44 19.03
C GLU A 401 5.91 -11.21 19.28
N GLN A 402 6.27 -10.04 18.74
CA GLN A 402 5.47 -8.81 18.83
C GLN A 402 4.20 -8.81 17.95
N MET A 403 3.96 -9.86 17.15
CA MET A 403 2.80 -9.97 16.25
C MET A 403 1.56 -10.67 16.86
N ARG A 404 1.58 -11.00 18.17
CA ARG A 404 0.50 -11.76 18.86
C ARG A 404 -0.71 -10.91 19.30
N LEU A 405 -1.07 -9.87 18.56
CA LEU A 405 -2.11 -8.89 18.92
C LEU A 405 -3.31 -8.91 17.94
N PRO A 406 -4.49 -8.43 18.38
CA PRO A 406 -5.80 -8.85 17.85
C PRO A 406 -6.02 -8.57 16.36
N THR A 407 -6.87 -9.38 15.75
CA THR A 407 -7.21 -9.38 14.32
C THR A 407 -8.05 -8.19 13.86
N SER A 408 -8.70 -7.47 14.78
CA SER A 408 -9.60 -6.35 14.49
C SER A 408 -9.12 -5.07 15.18
N ILE A 409 -9.13 -3.96 14.45
CA ILE A 409 -8.86 -2.63 15.00
C ILE A 409 -10.19 -1.92 15.26
N SER A 410 -10.34 -1.30 16.42
CA SER A 410 -11.50 -0.47 16.72
C SER A 410 -11.06 0.83 17.34
N LEU A 411 -11.73 1.91 16.94
CA LEU A 411 -11.54 3.22 17.53
C LEU A 411 -12.41 3.28 18.80
N PRO A 412 -11.84 3.44 20.00
CA PRO A 412 -12.58 3.44 21.26
C PRO A 412 -13.27 4.80 21.50
N LEU A 413 -13.99 5.30 20.49
CA LEU A 413 -14.63 6.61 20.48
C LEU A 413 -16.09 6.51 20.06
N SER A 414 -16.97 7.11 20.86
CA SER A 414 -18.37 7.27 20.49
C SER A 414 -18.54 8.42 19.49
N LEU A 415 -19.73 8.50 18.89
CA LEU A 415 -20.10 9.58 17.99
C LEU A 415 -20.01 10.94 18.70
N GLU A 416 -20.53 11.04 19.93
CA GLU A 416 -20.52 12.27 20.73
C GLU A 416 -19.09 12.73 21.04
N SER A 417 -18.20 11.79 21.38
CA SER A 417 -16.78 12.09 21.61
C SER A 417 -16.10 12.60 20.33
N LEU A 418 -16.35 11.96 19.19
CA LEU A 418 -15.81 12.45 17.91
C LEU A 418 -16.35 13.82 17.52
N LEU A 419 -17.65 14.06 17.69
CA LEU A 419 -18.28 15.35 17.38
C LEU A 419 -17.72 16.47 18.27
N SER A 420 -17.63 16.25 19.58
CA SER A 420 -17.05 17.23 20.52
C SER A 420 -15.58 17.53 20.24
N MET A 421 -14.80 16.56 19.76
CA MET A 421 -13.40 16.77 19.40
C MET A 421 -13.20 17.44 18.04
N ARG A 422 -14.10 17.22 17.07
CA ARG A 422 -13.89 17.63 15.68
C ARG A 422 -14.73 18.81 15.24
N ALA A 423 -15.90 19.03 15.80
CA ALA A 423 -16.75 20.14 15.38
C ALA A 423 -16.05 21.49 15.58
N ASP A 424 -16.38 22.46 14.74
CA ASP A 424 -15.87 23.82 14.89
C ASP A 424 -16.53 24.56 16.07
N GLN A 425 -16.15 25.82 16.28
CA GLN A 425 -16.70 26.67 17.35
C GLN A 425 -18.22 26.85 17.26
N ASN A 426 -18.80 26.71 16.06
CA ASN A 426 -20.24 26.79 15.79
C ASN A 426 -20.92 25.41 15.85
N LYS A 427 -20.24 24.37 16.37
CA LYS A 427 -20.69 22.98 16.40
C LYS A 427 -20.99 22.42 15.01
N THR A 428 -20.27 22.85 13.99
CA THR A 428 -20.45 22.38 12.60
C THR A 428 -19.47 21.27 12.26
N ILE A 429 -19.98 20.20 11.65
CA ILE A 429 -19.21 19.05 11.19
C ILE A 429 -19.52 18.74 9.71
N ALA A 430 -18.49 18.55 8.88
CA ALA A 430 -18.63 18.00 7.54
C ALA A 430 -18.67 16.46 7.60
N VAL A 431 -19.67 15.83 7.00
CA VAL A 431 -19.85 14.37 7.05
C VAL A 431 -19.67 13.79 5.66
N GLY A 432 -18.70 12.89 5.52
CA GLY A 432 -18.49 12.07 4.33
C GLY A 432 -18.93 10.64 4.60
N VAL A 433 -19.74 10.07 3.70
CA VAL A 433 -20.21 8.67 3.80
C VAL A 433 -19.58 7.84 2.70
N ALA A 434 -18.89 6.76 3.06
CA ALA A 434 -18.14 5.94 2.10
C ALA A 434 -18.22 4.44 2.42
N GLY A 435 -18.14 3.63 1.38
CA GLY A 435 -17.85 2.19 1.45
C GLY A 435 -16.45 1.90 0.92
N HIS A 436 -15.94 0.68 1.10
CA HIS A 436 -14.55 0.33 0.77
C HIS A 436 -14.22 0.54 -0.71
N SER A 437 -15.21 0.37 -1.59
CA SER A 437 -15.03 0.64 -3.01
C SER A 437 -14.70 2.11 -3.29
N TYR A 438 -15.05 3.07 -2.44
CA TYR A 438 -14.72 4.49 -2.60
C TYR A 438 -13.48 4.94 -1.80
N LYS A 439 -12.69 4.02 -1.21
CA LYS A 439 -11.59 4.36 -0.30
C LYS A 439 -10.56 5.37 -0.85
N ASP A 440 -10.17 5.24 -2.11
CA ASP A 440 -9.14 6.13 -2.69
C ASP A 440 -9.72 7.53 -2.93
N MET A 441 -11.00 7.60 -3.31
CA MET A 441 -11.73 8.85 -3.50
C MET A 441 -12.01 9.55 -2.17
N LEU A 442 -12.34 8.77 -1.12
CA LEU A 442 -12.38 9.25 0.26
C LEU A 442 -11.04 9.88 0.67
N MET A 443 -9.91 9.22 0.39
CA MET A 443 -8.60 9.79 0.73
C MET A 443 -8.30 11.06 -0.07
N SER A 444 -8.62 11.12 -1.36
CA SER A 444 -8.50 12.36 -2.14
C SER A 444 -9.35 13.49 -1.57
N TRP A 445 -10.59 13.19 -1.13
CA TRP A 445 -11.46 14.16 -0.47
C TRP A 445 -10.88 14.64 0.86
N VAL A 446 -10.41 13.73 1.72
CA VAL A 446 -9.75 14.06 3.00
C VAL A 446 -8.51 14.91 2.79
N CYS A 447 -7.62 14.53 1.86
CA CYS A 447 -6.42 15.31 1.54
C CYS A 447 -6.79 16.71 1.09
N ARG A 448 -7.85 16.84 0.27
CA ARG A 448 -8.32 18.15 -0.17
C ARG A 448 -8.84 19.00 0.99
N LEU A 449 -9.61 18.42 1.91
CA LEU A 449 -10.07 19.13 3.11
C LEU A 449 -8.91 19.60 3.98
N ARG A 450 -7.89 18.75 4.17
CA ARG A 450 -6.66 19.12 4.91
C ARG A 450 -5.91 20.28 4.25
N HIS A 451 -5.76 20.28 2.93
CA HIS A 451 -5.15 21.41 2.19
C HIS A 451 -5.95 22.71 2.33
N LEU A 452 -7.27 22.61 2.51
CA LEU A 452 -8.16 23.75 2.79
C LEU A 452 -8.22 24.14 4.28
N GLN A 453 -7.43 23.48 5.14
CA GLN A 453 -7.46 23.64 6.61
C GLN A 453 -8.84 23.34 7.22
N VAL A 454 -9.65 22.51 6.54
CA VAL A 454 -10.94 22.02 7.04
C VAL A 454 -10.69 20.75 7.84
N LEU A 455 -10.58 20.91 9.16
CA LEU A 455 -10.29 19.81 10.09
C LEU A 455 -11.57 19.24 10.71
N ASN A 456 -12.69 19.96 10.66
CA ASN A 456 -13.97 19.59 11.27
C ASN A 456 -14.80 18.65 10.38
N PHE A 457 -14.26 17.47 10.08
CA PHE A 457 -14.97 16.43 9.34
C PHE A 457 -15.05 15.11 10.11
N LEU A 458 -16.02 14.28 9.72
CA LEU A 458 -16.28 12.94 10.22
C LEU A 458 -16.58 11.99 9.05
N VAL A 459 -16.00 10.79 9.09
CA VAL A 459 -16.28 9.73 8.12
C VAL A 459 -17.29 8.75 8.70
N CYS A 460 -18.37 8.49 7.98
CA CYS A 460 -19.32 7.43 8.27
C CYS A 460 -19.02 6.22 7.36
N ALA A 461 -18.60 5.11 7.97
CA ALA A 461 -18.25 3.88 7.29
C ALA A 461 -19.50 3.02 7.02
N LEU A 462 -19.71 2.66 5.76
CA LEU A 462 -20.83 1.80 5.33
C LEU A 462 -20.55 0.30 5.51
N ASP A 463 -19.28 -0.09 5.60
CA ASP A 463 -18.81 -1.46 5.74
C ASP A 463 -17.60 -1.54 6.70
N ASP A 464 -17.24 -2.75 7.12
CA ASP A 464 -16.14 -2.95 8.08
C ASP A 464 -14.78 -2.68 7.42
N GLU A 465 -14.64 -2.96 6.13
CA GLU A 465 -13.40 -2.80 5.39
C GLU A 465 -13.00 -1.32 5.22
N ILE A 466 -13.95 -0.39 5.00
CA ILE A 466 -13.66 1.05 5.00
C ILE A 466 -13.48 1.59 6.41
N TYR A 467 -14.15 1.02 7.41
CA TYR A 467 -13.95 1.39 8.80
C TYR A 467 -12.50 1.10 9.22
N ASP A 468 -12.05 -0.15 9.06
CA ASP A 468 -10.69 -0.57 9.39
C ASP A 468 -9.65 0.23 8.59
N PHE A 469 -9.88 0.42 7.29
CA PHE A 469 -9.04 1.26 6.46
C PHE A 469 -8.95 2.70 7.01
N SER A 470 -10.08 3.31 7.36
CA SER A 470 -10.13 4.69 7.87
C SER A 470 -9.42 4.84 9.21
N VAL A 471 -9.54 3.85 10.11
CA VAL A 471 -8.77 3.84 11.37
C VAL A 471 -7.27 3.78 11.09
N LEU A 472 -6.84 2.90 10.17
CA LEU A 472 -5.43 2.77 9.76
C LEU A 472 -4.90 4.01 8.99
N GLN A 473 -5.79 4.78 8.36
CA GLN A 473 -5.46 6.09 7.76
C GLN A 473 -5.59 7.25 8.76
N GLY A 474 -5.84 6.98 10.04
CA GLY A 474 -5.90 8.00 11.09
C GLY A 474 -7.03 9.00 10.90
N LEU A 475 -8.17 8.56 10.35
CA LEU A 475 -9.35 9.39 10.10
C LEU A 475 -10.32 9.35 11.30
N PRO A 476 -11.08 10.43 11.57
CA PRO A 476 -12.17 10.39 12.53
C PRO A 476 -13.33 9.61 11.90
N VAL A 477 -13.53 8.36 12.32
CA VAL A 477 -14.48 7.43 11.68
C VAL A 477 -15.45 6.80 12.68
N ILE A 478 -16.69 6.63 12.26
CA ILE A 478 -17.73 5.87 12.97
C ILE A 478 -18.42 4.91 12.00
N LYS A 479 -18.88 3.76 12.49
CA LYS A 479 -19.74 2.88 11.69
C LYS A 479 -21.12 3.53 11.55
N CYS A 480 -21.67 3.53 10.34
CA CYS A 480 -23.02 4.04 10.13
C CYS A 480 -24.05 3.15 10.82
N ALA A 481 -25.08 3.75 11.42
CA ALA A 481 -26.15 3.00 12.07
C ALA A 481 -26.95 2.17 11.05
N TYR A 482 -27.18 0.89 11.35
CA TYR A 482 -27.91 -0.06 10.51
C TYR A 482 -27.36 -0.14 9.07
N PRO A 483 -26.09 -0.54 8.89
CA PRO A 483 -25.52 -0.72 7.56
C PRO A 483 -26.31 -1.84 6.85
N PRO A 484 -26.63 -1.68 5.57
CA PRO A 484 -27.40 -2.69 4.86
C PRO A 484 -26.60 -3.99 4.74
N THR A 485 -27.18 -5.10 5.19
CA THR A 485 -26.59 -6.44 5.11
C THR A 485 -26.69 -7.02 3.69
N ASN A 486 -25.74 -7.89 3.30
CA ASN A 486 -25.70 -8.61 2.01
C ASN A 486 -25.66 -7.71 0.76
N ILE A 487 -24.73 -6.75 0.72
CA ILE A 487 -24.56 -5.88 -0.44
C ILE A 487 -23.15 -6.00 -1.03
N SER A 488 -23.07 -6.30 -2.32
CA SER A 488 -21.83 -6.15 -3.08
C SER A 488 -21.66 -4.67 -3.51
N PHE A 489 -20.76 -3.96 -2.82
CA PHE A 489 -20.48 -2.54 -3.07
C PHE A 489 -19.84 -2.26 -4.44
N ASP A 490 -19.30 -3.27 -5.11
CA ASP A 490 -18.74 -3.16 -6.45
C ASP A 490 -19.81 -2.90 -7.53
N ASN A 491 -21.07 -3.30 -7.27
CA ASN A 491 -22.21 -3.09 -8.18
C ASN A 491 -23.17 -1.98 -7.67
N CYS A 492 -22.72 -1.14 -6.73
CA CYS A 492 -23.55 -0.07 -6.16
C CYS A 492 -23.49 1.20 -7.03
N HIS A 493 -24.47 1.38 -7.91
CA HIS A 493 -24.57 2.52 -8.83
C HIS A 493 -25.97 3.13 -8.79
N PHE A 494 -26.12 4.35 -9.32
CA PHE A 494 -27.41 5.03 -9.36
C PHE A 494 -28.52 4.12 -9.90
N GLY A 495 -29.64 4.06 -9.17
CA GLY A 495 -30.79 3.23 -9.51
C GLY A 495 -30.76 1.79 -8.97
N THR A 496 -29.65 1.29 -8.39
CA THR A 496 -29.62 -0.06 -7.82
C THR A 496 -30.21 -0.13 -6.41
N GLU A 497 -30.71 -1.31 -6.00
CA GLU A 497 -31.23 -1.54 -4.63
C GLU A 497 -30.19 -1.23 -3.55
N CYS A 498 -28.90 -1.49 -3.86
CA CYS A 498 -27.79 -1.07 -3.01
C CYS A 498 -27.75 0.44 -2.80
N PHE A 499 -27.80 1.20 -3.89
CA PHE A 499 -27.77 2.66 -3.83
C PHE A 499 -28.97 3.23 -3.06
N GLN A 500 -30.15 2.61 -3.22
CA GLN A 500 -31.34 2.98 -2.44
C GLN A 500 -31.13 2.74 -0.93
N LYS A 501 -30.56 1.60 -0.54
CA LYS A 501 -30.27 1.29 0.86
C LYS A 501 -29.18 2.19 1.45
N VAL A 502 -28.10 2.46 0.71
CA VAL A 502 -26.99 3.33 1.13
C VAL A 502 -27.42 4.78 1.27
N THR A 503 -28.18 5.33 0.32
CA THR A 503 -28.61 6.74 0.40
C THR A 503 -29.46 7.00 1.64
N LYS A 504 -30.36 6.08 2.01
CA LYS A 504 -31.15 6.18 3.25
C LYS A 504 -30.32 6.12 4.55
N VAL A 505 -29.08 5.64 4.50
CA VAL A 505 -28.15 5.69 5.66
C VAL A 505 -27.69 7.14 5.90
N LYS A 506 -27.53 7.94 4.85
CA LYS A 506 -27.01 9.32 4.93
C LYS A 506 -27.94 10.22 5.76
N SER A 507 -29.22 10.34 5.41
CA SER A 507 -30.16 11.18 6.18
C SER A 507 -30.36 10.71 7.61
N ARG A 508 -30.33 9.39 7.87
CA ARG A 508 -30.39 8.85 9.24
C ARG A 508 -29.20 9.28 10.08
N MET A 509 -27.98 9.21 9.53
CA MET A 509 -26.79 9.67 10.22
C MET A 509 -26.82 11.17 10.48
N VAL A 510 -27.20 11.95 9.46
CA VAL A 510 -27.34 13.41 9.59
C VAL A 510 -28.36 13.78 10.68
N LEU A 511 -29.54 13.15 10.66
CA LEU A 511 -30.57 13.37 11.66
C LEU A 511 -30.10 13.03 13.08
N GLN A 512 -29.33 11.95 13.25
CA GLN A 512 -28.75 11.60 14.55
C GLN A 512 -27.80 12.69 15.06
N ILE A 513 -26.92 13.21 14.20
CA ILE A 513 -25.97 14.28 14.55
C ILE A 513 -26.70 15.59 14.88
N LEU A 514 -27.72 15.96 14.09
CA LEU A 514 -28.55 17.13 14.37
C LEU A 514 -29.24 17.03 15.74
N LYS A 515 -29.77 15.85 16.09
CA LYS A 515 -30.38 15.62 17.42
C LYS A 515 -29.38 15.71 18.57
N LEU A 516 -28.09 15.52 18.31
CA LEU A 516 -27.02 15.71 19.29
C LEU A 516 -26.57 17.17 19.44
N GLY A 517 -27.17 18.11 18.69
CA GLY A 517 -26.89 19.54 18.83
C GLY A 517 -25.80 20.09 17.89
N TYR A 518 -25.47 19.39 16.79
CA TYR A 518 -24.41 19.76 15.85
C TYR A 518 -24.96 20.06 14.45
N ASN A 519 -24.50 21.14 13.83
CA ASN A 519 -24.83 21.46 12.43
C ASN A 519 -24.06 20.53 11.49
N VAL A 520 -24.65 20.17 10.36
CA VAL A 520 -24.08 19.19 9.45
C VAL A 520 -23.99 19.72 8.02
N LEU A 521 -22.79 19.64 7.44
CA LEU A 521 -22.59 19.68 6.00
C LEU A 521 -22.42 18.23 5.51
N LEU A 522 -23.44 17.67 4.86
CA LEU A 522 -23.25 16.40 4.14
C LEU A 522 -22.55 16.69 2.81
N SER A 523 -21.48 15.96 2.53
CA SER A 523 -20.78 15.99 1.24
C SER A 523 -20.47 14.58 0.81
N ASP A 524 -20.88 14.22 -0.41
CA ASP A 524 -20.38 13.01 -1.04
C ASP A 524 -18.87 13.12 -1.24
N VAL A 525 -18.17 11.98 -1.11
CA VAL A 525 -16.71 11.92 -1.21
C VAL A 525 -16.20 12.16 -2.64
N ASP A 526 -17.11 12.19 -3.62
CA ASP A 526 -16.82 12.53 -5.02
C ASP A 526 -17.11 14.02 -5.34
N VAL A 527 -17.37 14.85 -4.33
CA VAL A 527 -17.44 16.31 -4.47
C VAL A 527 -16.04 16.91 -4.24
N TYR A 528 -15.49 17.59 -5.24
CA TYR A 528 -14.21 18.28 -5.09
C TYR A 528 -14.42 19.70 -4.58
N TRP A 529 -13.68 20.10 -3.53
CA TRP A 529 -13.81 21.42 -2.90
C TRP A 529 -12.70 22.35 -3.38
N PHE A 530 -13.03 23.47 -4.02
CA PHE A 530 -12.04 24.47 -4.42
C PHE A 530 -11.71 25.44 -3.28
N LYS A 531 -12.68 25.72 -2.42
CA LYS A 531 -12.56 26.58 -1.23
C LYS A 531 -13.37 26.00 -0.08
N ASN A 532 -13.13 26.48 1.14
CA ASN A 532 -13.96 26.13 2.29
C ASN A 532 -15.36 26.80 2.16
N PRO A 533 -16.46 26.04 1.99
CA PRO A 533 -17.80 26.59 1.78
C PRO A 533 -18.54 26.88 3.10
N LEU A 534 -18.00 26.47 4.26
CA LEU A 534 -18.73 26.48 5.53
C LEU A 534 -19.20 27.87 5.94
N ALA A 535 -18.35 28.91 5.77
CA ALA A 535 -18.72 30.28 6.11
C ALA A 535 -19.86 30.83 5.24
N TYR A 536 -19.94 30.41 3.97
CA TYR A 536 -21.05 30.77 3.09
C TYR A 536 -22.33 30.03 3.53
N LEU A 537 -22.23 28.73 3.77
CA LEU A 537 -23.38 27.88 4.11
C LEU A 537 -23.97 28.22 5.49
N SER A 538 -23.15 28.59 6.47
CA SER A 538 -23.63 28.99 7.80
C SER A 538 -24.36 30.35 7.80
N SER A 539 -24.21 31.15 6.74
CA SER A 539 -24.85 32.48 6.64
C SER A 539 -26.36 32.43 6.39
N PHE A 540 -26.91 31.29 5.97
CA PHE A 540 -28.34 31.13 5.71
C PHE A 540 -29.20 31.13 6.99
N GLY A 541 -28.60 30.82 8.15
CA GLY A 541 -29.28 30.83 9.45
C GLY A 541 -30.18 29.61 9.71
N PRO A 542 -30.76 29.53 10.91
CA PRO A 542 -31.60 28.40 11.33
C PRO A 542 -32.87 28.29 10.49
N ALA A 543 -33.51 27.12 10.52
CA ALA A 543 -34.71 26.80 9.72
C ALA A 543 -34.50 26.93 8.20
N VAL A 544 -33.26 26.80 7.74
CA VAL A 544 -32.90 26.72 6.32
C VAL A 544 -32.09 25.45 6.02
N LEU A 545 -32.56 24.69 5.03
CA LEU A 545 -31.78 23.62 4.41
C LEU A 545 -31.19 24.14 3.08
N ALA A 546 -29.89 24.36 3.04
CA ALA A 546 -29.21 24.79 1.82
C ALA A 546 -28.70 23.57 1.04
N ALA A 547 -29.24 23.30 -0.14
CA ALA A 547 -28.94 22.08 -0.90
C ALA A 547 -28.51 22.37 -2.34
N GLN A 548 -27.60 21.55 -2.87
CA GLN A 548 -27.24 21.61 -4.29
C GLN A 548 -28.43 21.19 -5.18
N SER A 549 -28.46 21.66 -6.43
CA SER A 549 -29.44 21.24 -7.45
C SER A 549 -28.82 20.37 -8.54
N ASP A 550 -29.56 19.36 -8.98
CA ASP A 550 -29.32 18.59 -10.19
C ASP A 550 -29.84 19.30 -11.46
N GLU A 551 -30.55 20.43 -11.32
CA GLU A 551 -30.92 21.23 -12.48
C GLU A 551 -29.71 22.00 -13.00
N TYR A 552 -29.13 21.55 -14.12
CA TYR A 552 -27.97 22.18 -14.74
C TYR A 552 -28.35 23.27 -15.75
N ASN A 553 -29.59 23.31 -16.24
CA ASN A 553 -30.02 24.30 -17.21
C ASN A 553 -30.23 25.66 -16.54
N VAL A 554 -29.47 26.67 -16.99
CA VAL A 554 -29.51 28.04 -16.47
C VAL A 554 -30.77 28.81 -16.87
N THR A 555 -31.49 28.37 -17.91
CA THR A 555 -32.68 29.08 -18.42
C THR A 555 -33.96 28.75 -17.64
N VAL A 556 -33.89 27.80 -16.70
CA VAL A 556 -35.05 27.33 -15.94
C VAL A 556 -34.83 27.51 -14.45
N PRO A 557 -35.91 27.58 -13.65
CA PRO A 557 -35.81 27.62 -12.20
C PRO A 557 -34.97 26.48 -11.63
N ILE A 558 -34.24 26.73 -10.54
CA ILE A 558 -33.32 25.76 -9.94
C ILE A 558 -34.02 24.73 -9.06
N ASN A 559 -35.19 25.09 -8.57
CA ASN A 559 -36.02 24.28 -7.68
C ASN A 559 -37.08 23.43 -8.42
N LEU A 560 -36.87 23.11 -9.71
CA LEU A 560 -37.80 22.28 -10.49
C LEU A 560 -38.05 20.90 -9.83
N PRO A 561 -39.19 20.24 -10.13
CA PRO A 561 -39.56 18.94 -9.57
C PRO A 561 -38.42 17.92 -9.57
N ARG A 562 -38.12 17.36 -8.38
CA ARG A 562 -37.09 16.33 -8.15
C ARG A 562 -35.68 16.72 -8.59
N ARG A 563 -35.35 18.02 -8.54
CA ARG A 563 -34.01 18.54 -8.80
C ARG A 563 -33.15 18.79 -7.57
N LEU A 564 -33.65 18.60 -6.36
CA LEU A 564 -32.81 18.67 -5.16
C LEU A 564 -31.77 17.54 -5.21
N ASN A 565 -30.49 17.86 -5.00
CA ASN A 565 -29.40 16.90 -4.90
C ASN A 565 -29.09 16.59 -3.43
N SER A 566 -29.14 15.31 -3.03
CA SER A 566 -28.88 14.91 -1.63
C SER A 566 -27.41 14.56 -1.36
N GLY A 567 -26.51 14.76 -2.33
CA GLY A 567 -25.07 14.53 -2.19
C GLY A 567 -24.28 15.74 -1.66
N PHE A 568 -24.88 16.92 -1.62
CA PHE A 568 -24.28 18.10 -0.98
C PHE A 568 -25.34 19.04 -0.41
N TYR A 569 -25.46 19.07 0.92
CA TYR A 569 -26.39 19.99 1.60
C TYR A 569 -25.94 20.34 3.03
N TYR A 570 -26.39 21.49 3.50
CA TYR A 570 -26.14 22.00 4.84
C TYR A 570 -27.44 22.10 5.65
N ALA A 571 -27.39 21.62 6.89
CA ALA A 571 -28.51 21.57 7.82
C ALA A 571 -28.12 22.10 9.20
N HIS A 572 -28.95 22.99 9.74
CA HIS A 572 -28.79 23.49 11.10
C HIS A 572 -29.42 22.56 12.13
N SER A 573 -28.77 22.45 13.29
CA SER A 573 -29.32 21.75 14.45
C SER A 573 -30.35 22.63 15.16
N ASP A 574 -31.55 22.73 14.58
CA ASP A 574 -32.69 23.42 15.16
C ASP A 574 -33.96 22.54 15.08
N SER A 575 -34.98 22.86 15.89
CA SER A 575 -36.19 22.03 15.99
C SER A 575 -36.97 21.92 14.69
N ILE A 576 -36.95 22.96 13.84
CA ILE A 576 -37.66 22.99 12.56
C ILE A 576 -36.96 22.06 11.56
N THR A 577 -35.65 22.22 11.40
CA THR A 577 -34.83 21.38 10.52
C THR A 577 -34.87 19.91 10.96
N ILE A 578 -34.79 19.63 12.26
CA ILE A 578 -34.88 18.26 12.79
C ILE A 578 -36.24 17.64 12.44
N ALA A 579 -37.35 18.34 12.68
CA ALA A 579 -38.69 17.83 12.38
C ALA A 579 -38.88 17.56 10.88
N ALA A 580 -38.38 18.45 10.02
CA ALA A 580 -38.42 18.28 8.58
C ALA A 580 -37.59 17.07 8.10
N LEU A 581 -36.37 16.89 8.63
CA LEU A 581 -35.53 15.73 8.32
C LEU A 581 -36.14 14.42 8.85
N GLU A 582 -36.84 14.42 9.99
CA GLU A 582 -37.61 13.26 10.45
C GLU A 582 -38.70 12.86 9.45
N LYS A 583 -39.39 13.84 8.86
CA LYS A 583 -40.37 13.58 7.79
C LYS A 583 -39.71 12.95 6.57
N VAL A 584 -38.56 13.48 6.13
CA VAL A 584 -37.79 12.93 4.99
C VAL A 584 -37.38 11.48 5.26
N VAL A 585 -36.81 11.18 6.44
CA VAL A 585 -36.41 9.82 6.82
C VAL A 585 -37.63 8.88 6.86
N LYS A 586 -38.75 9.33 7.42
CA LYS A 586 -40.00 8.56 7.50
C LYS A 586 -40.59 8.29 6.11
N HIS A 587 -40.55 9.25 5.20
CA HIS A 587 -40.97 9.10 3.81
C HIS A 587 -40.06 8.11 3.07
N ALA A 588 -38.74 8.28 3.18
CA ALA A 588 -37.75 7.43 2.54
C ALA A 588 -37.84 5.97 3.02
N ALA A 589 -38.18 5.74 4.30
CA ALA A 589 -38.38 4.40 4.84
C ALA A 589 -39.56 3.63 4.18
N LYS A 590 -40.58 4.35 3.69
CA LYS A 590 -41.75 3.76 3.02
C LYS A 590 -41.61 3.66 1.50
N SER A 591 -40.64 4.35 0.92
CA SER A 591 -40.43 4.43 -0.53
C SER A 591 -39.50 3.34 -1.05
N ASN A 592 -39.77 2.83 -2.26
CA ASN A 592 -38.87 1.94 -3.00
C ASN A 592 -37.85 2.73 -3.86
N LEU A 593 -37.80 4.05 -3.72
CA LEU A 593 -36.84 4.92 -4.42
C LEU A 593 -35.59 5.15 -3.57
N SER A 594 -34.59 5.76 -4.20
CA SER A 594 -33.47 6.37 -3.46
C SER A 594 -33.98 7.50 -2.55
N GLU A 595 -33.13 7.93 -1.63
CA GLU A 595 -33.46 8.98 -0.67
C GLU A 595 -33.76 10.34 -1.33
N GLN A 596 -33.05 10.72 -2.39
CA GLN A 596 -33.14 12.05 -3.00
C GLN A 596 -34.55 12.48 -3.42
N PRO A 597 -35.36 11.65 -4.12
CA PRO A 597 -36.78 11.94 -4.34
C PRO A 597 -37.57 12.23 -3.05
N SER A 598 -37.24 11.54 -1.95
CA SER A 598 -37.92 11.77 -0.67
C SER A 598 -37.60 13.13 -0.06
N PHE A 599 -36.39 13.66 -0.26
CA PHE A 599 -36.07 15.05 0.11
C PHE A 599 -36.98 16.01 -0.65
N TYR A 600 -37.06 15.88 -1.98
CA TYR A 600 -37.84 16.80 -2.78
C TYR A 600 -39.34 16.68 -2.48
N ASP A 601 -39.90 15.48 -2.57
CA ASP A 601 -41.35 15.27 -2.45
C ASP A 601 -41.86 15.66 -1.05
N THR A 602 -41.03 15.50 0.00
CA THR A 602 -41.37 15.90 1.37
C THR A 602 -41.23 17.42 1.60
N LEU A 603 -40.15 18.05 1.12
CA LEU A 603 -39.81 19.43 1.47
C LEU A 603 -40.29 20.47 0.46
N CYS A 604 -40.38 20.09 -0.82
CA CYS A 604 -40.88 20.93 -1.92
C CYS A 604 -42.27 20.52 -2.40
N GLY A 605 -42.82 19.42 -1.86
CA GLY A 605 -44.12 18.88 -2.24
C GLY A 605 -44.06 18.11 -3.57
N GLU A 606 -44.95 17.13 -3.73
CA GLU A 606 -45.09 16.41 -4.99
C GLU A 606 -45.38 17.36 -6.15
N GLY A 607 -44.64 17.22 -7.26
CA GLY A 607 -44.75 18.14 -8.39
C GLY A 607 -44.28 19.57 -8.12
N GLY A 608 -43.69 19.85 -6.94
CA GLY A 608 -43.21 21.18 -6.56
C GLY A 608 -44.31 22.09 -6.01
N SER A 609 -45.35 21.54 -5.39
CA SER A 609 -46.49 22.29 -4.83
C SER A 609 -46.10 23.30 -3.73
N TYR A 610 -44.95 23.14 -3.09
CA TYR A 610 -44.44 24.03 -2.03
C TYR A 610 -43.31 24.95 -2.50
N ARG A 611 -43.08 25.05 -3.82
CA ARG A 611 -42.07 25.96 -4.37
C ARG A 611 -42.43 27.42 -4.07
N LEU A 612 -41.42 28.18 -3.66
CA LEU A 612 -41.49 29.61 -3.42
C LEU A 612 -40.48 30.31 -4.33
N GLY A 613 -40.96 30.94 -5.40
CA GLY A 613 -40.09 31.53 -6.42
C GLY A 613 -39.27 30.49 -7.19
N ASP A 614 -38.11 30.91 -7.70
CA ASP A 614 -37.29 30.09 -8.61
C ASP A 614 -36.18 29.30 -7.91
N ASP A 615 -35.93 29.57 -6.62
CA ASP A 615 -34.78 29.07 -5.87
C ASP A 615 -35.10 28.52 -4.48
N LYS A 616 -36.37 28.55 -4.03
CA LYS A 616 -36.75 28.11 -2.69
C LYS A 616 -37.96 27.18 -2.69
N CYS A 617 -38.13 26.46 -1.59
CA CYS A 617 -39.38 25.81 -1.19
C CYS A 617 -39.68 26.15 0.28
N LEU A 618 -40.95 26.23 0.64
CA LEU A 618 -41.39 26.44 2.02
C LEU A 618 -42.29 25.27 2.45
N GLU A 619 -41.78 24.40 3.33
CA GLU A 619 -42.52 23.24 3.80
C GLU A 619 -43.61 23.67 4.80
N PRO A 620 -44.90 23.43 4.52
CA PRO A 620 -46.01 24.08 5.23
C PRO A 620 -46.25 23.59 6.66
N GLU A 621 -45.76 22.41 7.07
CA GLU A 621 -45.99 21.90 8.43
C GLU A 621 -44.90 22.31 9.43
N THR A 622 -43.66 22.46 8.95
CA THR A 622 -42.49 22.78 9.78
C THR A 622 -42.00 24.21 9.59
N ASP A 623 -42.46 24.90 8.57
CA ASP A 623 -41.94 26.20 8.11
C ASP A 623 -40.46 26.17 7.69
N LEU A 624 -39.92 24.98 7.37
CA LEU A 624 -38.56 24.85 6.86
C LEU A 624 -38.46 25.47 5.45
N VAL A 625 -37.48 26.33 5.26
CA VAL A 625 -37.11 26.82 3.93
C VAL A 625 -36.02 25.93 3.33
N VAL A 626 -36.28 25.33 2.17
CA VAL A 626 -35.21 24.77 1.33
C VAL A 626 -34.69 25.86 0.43
N HIS A 627 -33.39 26.13 0.49
CA HIS A 627 -32.71 27.06 -0.41
C HIS A 627 -31.80 26.30 -1.37
N PHE A 628 -32.05 26.45 -2.68
CA PHE A 628 -31.24 25.80 -3.71
C PHE A 628 -30.00 26.64 -3.99
N LEU A 629 -28.83 26.05 -3.77
CA LEU A 629 -27.54 26.70 -3.91
C LEU A 629 -27.27 27.15 -5.35
N ASN A 630 -26.70 28.34 -5.52
CA ASN A 630 -26.36 28.92 -6.82
C ASN A 630 -25.48 27.96 -7.66
N ARG A 631 -25.86 27.74 -8.93
CA ARG A 631 -25.21 26.78 -9.83
C ARG A 631 -23.79 27.15 -10.24
N ASP A 632 -23.43 28.43 -10.24
CA ASP A 632 -22.06 28.89 -10.52
C ASP A 632 -21.15 28.66 -9.31
N LEU A 633 -21.67 28.78 -8.09
CA LEU A 633 -20.91 28.54 -6.85
C LEU A 633 -20.84 27.05 -6.49
N PHE A 634 -21.92 26.30 -6.74
CA PHE A 634 -22.08 24.87 -6.41
C PHE A 634 -22.49 24.05 -7.64
N PRO A 635 -21.71 24.04 -8.72
CA PRO A 635 -22.02 23.30 -9.94
C PRO A 635 -22.14 21.78 -9.71
N ASN A 636 -23.16 21.20 -10.35
CA ASN A 636 -23.25 19.76 -10.53
C ASN A 636 -22.41 19.31 -11.74
N GLY A 637 -22.28 18.00 -11.93
CA GLY A 637 -21.39 17.42 -12.93
C GLY A 637 -21.87 17.49 -14.38
N ALA A 638 -23.05 18.04 -14.65
CA ALA A 638 -23.53 18.37 -16.00
C ALA A 638 -23.50 19.88 -16.30
N TYR A 639 -23.08 20.69 -15.33
CA TYR A 639 -23.16 22.14 -15.45
C TYR A 639 -22.15 22.69 -16.46
N GLN A 640 -22.68 23.24 -17.56
CA GLN A 640 -21.96 23.99 -18.59
C GLN A 640 -20.67 23.33 -19.12
N GLY A 641 -20.62 22.00 -19.19
CA GLY A 641 -19.45 21.29 -19.70
C GLY A 641 -18.18 21.49 -18.87
N LEU A 642 -18.32 21.81 -17.56
CA LEU A 642 -17.17 22.11 -16.70
C LEU A 642 -16.17 20.96 -16.58
N TRP A 643 -16.61 19.71 -16.68
CA TRP A 643 -15.72 18.54 -16.60
C TRP A 643 -14.97 18.28 -17.92
N GLU A 644 -15.38 18.93 -19.00
CA GLU A 644 -14.81 18.83 -20.33
C GLU A 644 -13.79 19.95 -20.60
N GLU A 645 -13.68 20.93 -19.70
CA GLU A 645 -12.70 22.02 -19.79
C GLU A 645 -11.26 21.49 -19.71
N LYS A 646 -10.35 22.13 -20.47
CA LYS A 646 -8.93 21.74 -20.47
C LYS A 646 -8.25 22.00 -19.13
N ASP A 647 -8.64 23.10 -18.47
CA ASP A 647 -8.15 23.49 -17.14
C ASP A 647 -9.35 23.80 -16.24
N ILE A 648 -9.85 22.74 -15.61
CA ILE A 648 -11.06 22.79 -14.77
C ILE A 648 -10.81 23.65 -13.53
N LYS A 649 -9.59 23.64 -12.97
CA LYS A 649 -9.23 24.47 -11.81
C LYS A 649 -9.31 25.95 -12.16
N LYS A 650 -8.78 26.35 -13.32
CA LYS A 650 -8.88 27.73 -13.80
C LYS A 650 -10.31 28.12 -14.15
N ALA A 651 -11.01 27.31 -14.94
CA ALA A 651 -12.40 27.57 -15.33
C ALA A 651 -13.30 27.75 -14.11
N CYS A 652 -13.12 26.92 -13.08
CA CYS A 652 -13.87 27.03 -11.85
C CYS A 652 -13.50 28.30 -11.05
N LYS A 653 -12.21 28.63 -10.97
CA LYS A 653 -11.74 29.84 -10.29
C LYS A 653 -12.33 31.12 -10.92
N GLU A 654 -12.43 31.18 -12.24
CA GLU A 654 -13.00 32.32 -12.98
C GLU A 654 -14.50 32.50 -12.71
N ARG A 655 -15.22 31.40 -12.50
CA ARG A 655 -16.66 31.39 -12.13
C ARG A 655 -16.91 31.59 -10.64
N GLY A 656 -15.86 31.44 -9.83
CA GLY A 656 -15.95 31.54 -8.38
C GLY A 656 -16.51 30.29 -7.69
N CYS A 657 -16.49 29.11 -8.32
CA CYS A 657 -17.04 27.92 -7.66
C CYS A 657 -16.29 27.56 -6.37
N LEU A 658 -17.10 27.13 -5.40
CA LEU A 658 -16.65 26.67 -4.09
C LEU A 658 -16.43 25.15 -4.12
N VAL A 659 -17.28 24.43 -4.84
CA VAL A 659 -17.23 22.97 -5.01
C VAL A 659 -17.60 22.58 -6.45
N LEU A 660 -17.29 21.34 -6.85
CA LEU A 660 -17.80 20.72 -8.08
C LEU A 660 -18.14 19.26 -7.81
N HIS A 661 -19.37 18.86 -8.11
CA HIS A 661 -19.83 17.49 -7.88
C HIS A 661 -19.49 16.61 -9.09
N ASN A 662 -18.88 15.44 -8.84
CA ASN A 662 -18.63 14.40 -9.82
C ASN A 662 -19.87 13.50 -10.09
N ASN A 663 -21.09 14.07 -10.04
CA ASN A 663 -22.33 13.39 -10.44
C ASN A 663 -22.58 13.51 -11.97
N TRP A 664 -23.70 13.01 -12.48
CA TRP A 664 -24.02 12.92 -13.92
C TRP A 664 -23.07 12.04 -14.75
N ILE A 665 -22.41 11.08 -14.10
CA ILE A 665 -21.64 10.01 -14.74
C ILE A 665 -21.93 8.68 -14.01
N SER A 666 -22.11 7.60 -14.78
CA SER A 666 -22.42 6.27 -14.23
C SER A 666 -21.19 5.36 -14.20
N GLY A 667 -21.02 4.65 -13.09
CA GLY A 667 -19.94 3.71 -12.85
C GLY A 667 -18.76 4.31 -12.09
N ARG A 668 -18.33 3.59 -11.03
CA ARG A 668 -17.22 3.98 -10.15
C ARG A 668 -15.93 4.27 -10.92
N ARG A 669 -15.54 3.38 -11.84
CA ARG A 669 -14.31 3.53 -12.63
C ARG A 669 -14.31 4.84 -13.43
N LYS A 670 -15.44 5.17 -14.08
CA LYS A 670 -15.56 6.41 -14.86
C LYS A 670 -15.50 7.65 -13.97
N LYS A 671 -16.11 7.62 -12.77
CA LYS A 671 -15.98 8.70 -11.77
C LYS A 671 -14.53 8.92 -11.35
N LEU A 672 -13.83 7.84 -11.01
CA LEU A 672 -12.43 7.88 -10.62
C LEU A 672 -11.56 8.43 -11.74
N GLU A 673 -11.70 7.90 -12.96
CA GLU A 673 -10.95 8.34 -14.13
C GLU A 673 -11.21 9.82 -14.44
N ARG A 674 -12.46 10.27 -14.44
CA ARG A 674 -12.80 11.69 -14.66
C ARG A 674 -12.12 12.60 -13.64
N GLN A 675 -12.12 12.21 -12.36
CA GLN A 675 -11.53 13.02 -11.30
C GLN A 675 -9.99 13.02 -11.30
N VAL A 676 -9.37 11.88 -11.63
CA VAL A 676 -7.91 11.79 -11.76
C VAL A 676 -7.41 12.55 -13.00
N LEU A 677 -8.04 12.32 -14.17
CA LEU A 677 -7.61 12.94 -15.44
C LEU A 677 -7.85 14.46 -15.47
N SER A 678 -8.82 14.96 -14.70
CA SER A 678 -9.07 16.41 -14.53
C SER A 678 -8.04 17.12 -13.66
N GLY A 679 -7.16 16.38 -12.98
CA GLY A 679 -6.23 16.93 -11.99
C GLY A 679 -6.91 17.37 -10.68
N LEU A 680 -8.16 16.96 -10.44
CA LEU A 680 -8.92 17.19 -9.20
C LEU A 680 -8.71 16.04 -8.20
N TRP A 681 -7.46 15.65 -8.01
CA TRP A 681 -7.05 14.48 -7.22
C TRP A 681 -5.83 14.82 -6.35
N GLU A 682 -5.92 14.58 -5.04
CA GLU A 682 -4.95 15.07 -4.04
C GLU A 682 -4.27 13.93 -3.25
N TYR A 683 -4.36 12.69 -3.72
CA TYR A 683 -3.85 11.50 -3.00
C TYR A 683 -3.01 10.60 -3.91
N ASP A 684 -1.80 10.25 -3.50
CA ASP A 684 -1.01 9.23 -4.19
C ASP A 684 -1.36 7.84 -3.63
N ILE A 685 -1.98 7.01 -4.46
CA ILE A 685 -2.42 5.66 -4.10
C ILE A 685 -1.21 4.73 -3.86
N ASN A 686 -0.09 4.96 -4.54
CA ASN A 686 1.09 4.08 -4.48
C ASN A 686 1.86 4.27 -3.17
N THR A 687 2.09 5.53 -2.81
CA THR A 687 2.79 5.89 -1.57
C THR A 687 1.85 6.05 -0.39
N ARG A 688 0.54 6.15 -0.64
CA ARG A 688 -0.53 6.33 0.35
C ARG A 688 -0.34 7.60 1.16
N MET A 689 -0.05 8.68 0.45
CA MET A 689 0.18 9.99 1.03
C MET A 689 -0.69 11.04 0.34
N CYS A 690 -1.06 12.08 1.07
CA CYS A 690 -1.57 13.28 0.42
C CYS A 690 -0.47 13.90 -0.46
N LEU A 691 -0.87 14.48 -1.60
CA LEU A 691 0.04 15.14 -2.51
C LEU A 691 0.53 16.47 -1.92
N GLN A 692 1.74 16.45 -1.36
CA GLN A 692 2.42 17.63 -0.82
C GLN A 692 3.21 18.43 -1.87
N SER A 693 3.53 19.69 -1.58
CA SER A 693 4.22 20.61 -2.51
C SER A 693 5.64 20.16 -2.87
N TRP A 694 6.32 19.49 -1.94
CA TRP A 694 7.69 19.00 -2.10
C TRP A 694 7.80 17.70 -2.89
N HIS A 695 6.68 17.05 -3.24
CA HIS A 695 6.66 16.00 -4.27
C HIS A 695 6.93 16.66 -5.62
N LYS A 696 8.22 16.84 -5.96
CA LYS A 696 8.60 17.58 -7.16
C LYS A 696 7.96 17.00 -8.42
N THR A 697 7.21 17.87 -9.08
CA THR A 697 6.92 17.92 -10.50
C THR A 697 8.21 17.89 -11.32
N ASN A 698 8.71 16.70 -11.64
CA ASN A 698 9.70 16.52 -12.71
C ASN A 698 9.00 16.57 -14.09
N VAL A 699 8.36 17.70 -14.40
CA VAL A 699 7.93 18.04 -15.76
C VAL A 699 8.63 19.33 -16.19
N THR A 700 9.96 19.30 -16.23
CA THR A 700 10.72 20.28 -17.02
C THR A 700 11.93 19.61 -17.69
N LYS A 701 11.84 19.50 -19.02
CA LYS A 701 12.92 19.37 -20.02
C LYS A 701 14.02 18.34 -19.75
N ILE A 702 13.79 17.10 -20.20
CA ILE A 702 14.86 16.19 -20.63
C ILE A 702 14.62 15.85 -22.11
N LYS A 703 15.30 16.56 -23.01
CA LYS A 703 15.67 16.00 -24.31
C LYS A 703 16.94 15.19 -24.05
N GLY A 704 16.83 13.87 -24.05
CA GLY A 704 17.97 12.94 -23.94
C GLY A 704 17.73 11.81 -22.94
N ASN A 705 17.41 10.62 -23.46
CA ASN A 705 17.42 9.30 -22.83
C ASN A 705 17.27 9.22 -21.30
N ILE A 706 16.07 8.82 -20.86
CA ILE A 706 15.68 8.57 -19.46
C ILE A 706 15.99 7.11 -19.08
N PRO A 707 16.66 6.83 -17.96
CA PRO A 707 16.59 5.53 -17.30
C PRO A 707 15.29 5.41 -16.47
N TYR A 708 14.66 4.25 -16.55
CA TYR A 708 13.37 3.88 -15.97
C TYR A 708 13.27 4.15 -14.45
N GLN A 709 12.35 5.03 -14.07
CA GLN A 709 11.66 4.98 -12.77
C GLN A 709 10.16 5.25 -13.04
N GLN A 710 9.32 4.30 -12.62
CA GLN A 710 7.92 4.17 -13.01
C GLN A 710 7.06 5.37 -12.58
N SER A 711 6.81 6.25 -13.55
CA SER A 711 5.63 7.11 -13.62
C SER A 711 5.02 6.87 -15.00
N PHE A 712 3.80 6.33 -15.06
CA PHE A 712 3.05 6.26 -16.32
C PHE A 712 1.78 7.09 -16.18
N GLY A 713 1.88 8.34 -16.65
CA GLY A 713 0.74 9.08 -17.16
C GLY A 713 0.48 8.65 -18.61
N VAL A 714 -0.79 8.37 -18.90
CA VAL A 714 -1.28 8.03 -20.24
C VAL A 714 -1.27 9.29 -21.11
N ILE A 715 -0.58 9.25 -22.25
CA ILE A 715 -0.74 10.25 -23.32
C ILE A 715 -1.18 9.52 -24.59
N SER A 716 -2.35 9.91 -25.10
CA SER A 716 -2.89 9.51 -26.40
C SER A 716 -2.11 10.15 -27.54
N GLY A 717 -1.91 9.43 -28.64
CA GLY A 717 -1.43 10.01 -29.90
C GLY A 717 -1.66 9.06 -31.07
N SER A 718 -2.69 9.35 -31.86
CA SER A 718 -2.97 8.73 -33.15
C SER A 718 -1.87 9.06 -34.17
N ILE A 719 -1.28 8.05 -34.82
CA ILE A 719 -0.57 8.21 -36.11
C ILE A 719 -0.86 6.99 -36.97
N GLU A 720 -1.64 7.19 -38.03
CA GLU A 720 -1.62 6.35 -39.24
C GLU A 720 -0.26 6.50 -39.94
N ILE A 721 0.29 5.42 -40.49
CA ILE A 721 0.83 5.36 -41.87
C ILE A 721 1.14 3.88 -42.21
N ASN A 722 0.60 3.48 -43.36
CA ASN A 722 0.85 2.25 -44.12
C ASN A 722 2.33 2.02 -44.44
N LEU A 723 2.76 0.75 -44.54
CA LEU A 723 3.40 0.21 -45.75
C LEU A 723 3.50 -1.33 -45.72
N LYS A 724 3.45 -1.88 -46.94
CA LYS A 724 3.10 -3.25 -47.34
C LYS A 724 4.22 -4.30 -47.13
N LYS A 725 3.75 -5.55 -46.96
CA LYS A 725 4.21 -6.84 -47.54
C LYS A 725 5.72 -7.08 -47.75
N GLU A 726 6.24 -8.19 -47.23
CA GLU A 726 6.35 -9.47 -47.96
C GLU A 726 6.79 -10.63 -47.04
N VAL A 727 6.33 -11.83 -47.40
CA VAL A 727 6.56 -13.16 -46.83
C VAL A 727 7.25 -13.97 -47.95
N PRO A 728 8.18 -14.92 -47.69
CA PRO A 728 7.76 -16.32 -47.60
C PRO A 728 8.46 -17.21 -46.56
N PHE A 729 7.61 -17.97 -45.86
CA PHE A 729 7.70 -19.38 -45.46
C PHE A 729 8.91 -20.23 -45.93
N ALA A 730 9.46 -21.08 -45.04
CA ALA A 730 9.15 -22.53 -44.95
C ALA A 730 10.25 -23.36 -44.24
N GLY A 731 9.84 -24.38 -43.45
CA GLY A 731 10.55 -25.67 -43.39
C GLY A 731 10.90 -26.30 -42.02
N ASN A 732 10.01 -27.18 -41.52
CA ASN A 732 10.21 -28.51 -40.88
C ASN A 732 11.23 -28.71 -39.74
N VAL A 733 10.86 -29.15 -38.51
CA VAL A 733 10.31 -30.44 -37.99
C VAL A 733 11.41 -31.48 -37.60
N GLU A 734 11.36 -31.84 -36.30
CA GLU A 734 11.73 -33.11 -35.61
C GLU A 734 13.18 -33.56 -35.26
N GLU A 735 13.32 -33.78 -33.94
CA GLU A 735 13.87 -34.93 -33.17
C GLU A 735 15.18 -35.67 -33.53
N MET A 736 16.04 -35.80 -32.50
CA MET A 736 16.70 -37.02 -31.97
C MET A 736 17.80 -36.58 -30.97
N CYS A 737 18.20 -37.26 -29.90
CA CYS A 737 17.72 -38.41 -29.13
C CYS A 737 18.52 -38.45 -27.81
N ALA A 738 17.98 -39.13 -26.80
CA ALA A 738 18.62 -39.47 -25.53
C ALA A 738 19.77 -40.49 -25.65
N CYS A 739 20.58 -40.63 -24.59
CA CYS A 739 20.92 -41.90 -23.91
C CYS A 739 22.18 -41.77 -23.00
N PHE A 740 22.08 -42.03 -21.69
CA PHE A 740 22.45 -43.31 -21.05
C PHE A 740 22.34 -43.26 -19.51
N TRP A 741 22.01 -44.41 -18.93
CA TRP A 741 21.67 -44.72 -17.55
C TRP A 741 22.70 -45.71 -16.95
N SER A 742 22.86 -45.71 -15.62
CA SER A 742 23.20 -46.87 -14.75
C SER A 742 22.96 -46.43 -13.28
N GLY A 743 22.11 -46.99 -12.41
CA GLY A 743 21.96 -48.39 -11.94
C GLY A 743 23.09 -48.71 -10.92
N SER A 744 22.95 -49.19 -9.66
CA SER A 744 21.94 -49.78 -8.75
C SER A 744 22.62 -49.88 -7.33
N VAL A 745 22.00 -49.97 -6.13
CA VAL A 745 21.44 -51.14 -5.37
C VAL A 745 21.16 -50.70 -3.88
N LEU A 746 20.20 -51.39 -3.24
CA LEU A 746 19.64 -51.44 -1.85
C LEU A 746 20.64 -51.40 -0.64
N GLU A 747 20.29 -51.08 0.62
CA GLU A 747 19.35 -51.76 1.55
C GLU A 747 18.90 -50.95 2.83
N LYS A 748 17.62 -51.16 3.20
CA LYS A 748 16.88 -51.23 4.51
C LYS A 748 17.29 -50.51 5.82
N GLU A 749 16.29 -49.83 6.41
CA GLU A 749 15.72 -49.92 7.80
C GLU A 749 15.07 -48.57 8.16
N SER A 750 14.00 -48.37 8.93
CA SER A 750 12.96 -49.17 9.58
C SER A 750 11.74 -48.24 9.82
N ARG A 751 10.54 -48.81 9.89
CA ARG A 751 9.27 -48.09 10.16
C ARG A 751 9.14 -47.75 11.65
N ARG A 752 8.82 -46.49 11.99
CA ARG A 752 7.99 -46.15 13.17
C ARG A 752 6.99 -45.05 12.82
N LYS A 753 5.71 -45.36 13.01
CA LYS A 753 4.55 -44.47 12.92
C LYS A 753 4.71 -43.26 13.86
N ARG A 754 4.35 -42.07 13.37
CA ARG A 754 3.65 -41.05 14.16
C ARG A 754 2.49 -40.55 13.32
N GLU A 755 1.28 -40.87 13.78
CA GLU A 755 0.02 -40.31 13.31
C GLU A 755 0.05 -38.79 13.52
N LEU A 756 -0.17 -38.03 12.45
CA LEU A 756 -0.54 -36.62 12.55
C LEU A 756 -2.06 -36.58 12.33
N SER A 757 -2.78 -36.33 13.42
CA SER A 757 -4.21 -36.05 13.44
C SER A 757 -4.55 -34.97 12.41
N LYS A 758 -5.39 -35.32 11.44
CA LYS A 758 -6.13 -34.33 10.64
C LYS A 758 -7.15 -33.69 11.58
N GLU A 759 -6.87 -32.49 12.07
CA GLU A 759 -7.90 -31.64 12.66
C GLU A 759 -8.77 -31.07 11.53
N THR A 760 -10.05 -31.33 11.65
CA THR A 760 -11.11 -30.85 10.78
C THR A 760 -11.31 -29.36 11.05
N ILE A 761 -10.86 -28.51 10.11
CA ILE A 761 -11.04 -27.07 10.14
C ILE A 761 -12.53 -26.74 10.17
N SER A 762 -12.94 -25.92 11.13
CA SER A 762 -14.33 -25.48 11.29
C SER A 762 -14.78 -24.58 10.12
N TYR A 763 -16.09 -24.54 9.84
CA TYR A 763 -16.64 -23.78 8.71
C TYR A 763 -16.36 -22.25 8.80
N SER A 764 -16.04 -21.72 9.98
CA SER A 764 -15.64 -20.32 10.20
C SER A 764 -14.18 -20.04 9.84
N GLU A 765 -13.26 -20.97 10.09
CA GLU A 765 -11.83 -20.84 9.74
C GLU A 765 -11.59 -20.95 8.23
N SER A 766 -12.42 -21.71 7.52
CA SER A 766 -12.42 -21.82 6.04
C SER A 766 -12.78 -20.50 5.33
N ALA A 767 -13.55 -19.62 5.99
CA ALA A 767 -13.87 -18.30 5.46
C ALA A 767 -12.69 -17.32 5.67
N GLN A 768 -12.04 -17.36 6.83
CA GLN A 768 -10.89 -16.49 7.16
C GLN A 768 -9.64 -16.78 6.31
N LEU A 769 -9.40 -18.04 5.95
CA LEU A 769 -8.28 -18.45 5.08
C LEU A 769 -8.40 -17.96 3.62
N LYS A 770 -9.61 -17.62 3.16
CA LYS A 770 -9.87 -17.14 1.79
C LYS A 770 -9.38 -15.71 1.55
N ASP A 771 -9.27 -14.91 2.61
CA ASP A 771 -8.87 -13.50 2.56
C ASP A 771 -7.38 -13.26 2.82
N ILE A 772 -6.67 -14.28 3.31
CA ILE A 772 -5.24 -14.21 3.65
C ILE A 772 -4.34 -15.02 2.71
N THR A 773 -4.92 -15.68 1.68
CA THR A 773 -4.16 -16.46 0.71
C THR A 773 -4.42 -16.01 -0.73
N VAL A 774 -3.39 -16.03 -1.56
CA VAL A 774 -3.51 -16.00 -3.02
C VAL A 774 -4.10 -17.33 -3.46
N ARG A 775 -5.23 -17.30 -4.15
CA ARG A 775 -5.89 -18.52 -4.64
C ARG A 775 -5.72 -18.63 -6.14
N VAL A 776 -4.90 -19.57 -6.58
CA VAL A 776 -4.66 -19.85 -7.99
C VAL A 776 -5.44 -21.09 -8.41
N VAL A 777 -6.41 -20.93 -9.29
CA VAL A 777 -7.31 -22.00 -9.72
C VAL A 777 -6.85 -22.58 -11.05
N HIS A 778 -6.67 -23.89 -11.07
CA HIS A 778 -6.28 -24.67 -12.23
C HIS A 778 -7.50 -25.21 -12.99
N ALA A 779 -7.22 -25.67 -14.21
CA ALA A 779 -8.16 -26.49 -14.95
C ALA A 779 -8.54 -27.76 -14.17
N GLY A 780 -9.84 -27.98 -13.96
CA GLY A 780 -10.38 -29.09 -13.17
C GLY A 780 -10.69 -28.75 -11.70
N GLY A 781 -10.64 -27.46 -11.31
CA GLY A 781 -11.11 -27.01 -9.98
C GLY A 781 -10.10 -27.19 -8.84
N ARG A 782 -8.89 -27.68 -9.12
CA ARG A 782 -7.78 -27.69 -8.16
C ARG A 782 -7.35 -26.26 -7.85
N ILE A 783 -7.16 -25.96 -6.56
CA ILE A 783 -6.75 -24.63 -6.07
C ILE A 783 -5.39 -24.75 -5.41
N GLU A 784 -4.41 -23.97 -5.87
CA GLU A 784 -3.16 -23.72 -5.17
C GLU A 784 -3.33 -22.47 -4.31
N MET A 785 -3.01 -22.60 -3.01
CA MET A 785 -3.11 -21.51 -2.05
C MET A 785 -1.72 -21.09 -1.63
N TYR A 786 -1.46 -19.79 -1.66
CA TYR A 786 -0.19 -19.23 -1.22
C TYR A 786 -0.43 -18.17 -0.17
N HIS A 787 0.35 -18.19 0.90
CA HIS A 787 0.17 -17.32 2.07
C HIS A 787 0.82 -15.93 1.91
N SER A 788 1.36 -15.62 0.72
CA SER A 788 2.04 -14.36 0.41
C SER A 788 1.77 -13.94 -1.03
N ALA A 789 2.04 -12.68 -1.34
CA ALA A 789 1.93 -12.17 -2.72
C ALA A 789 2.98 -12.82 -3.62
N ILE A 790 2.58 -13.20 -4.83
CA ILE A 790 3.44 -13.92 -5.77
C ILE A 790 3.56 -13.14 -7.07
N PRO A 791 4.79 -12.88 -7.57
CA PRO A 791 4.97 -12.35 -8.91
C PRO A 791 4.34 -13.26 -9.97
N ALA A 792 3.61 -12.68 -10.91
CA ALA A 792 3.05 -13.41 -12.04
C ALA A 792 4.16 -14.10 -12.85
N SER A 793 5.35 -13.50 -12.95
CA SER A 793 6.54 -14.10 -13.56
C SER A 793 6.93 -15.45 -12.93
N GLU A 794 6.85 -15.59 -11.60
CA GLU A 794 7.14 -16.85 -10.90
C GLU A 794 6.14 -17.94 -11.28
N MET A 795 4.86 -17.59 -11.39
CA MET A 795 3.80 -18.50 -11.78
C MET A 795 3.84 -18.86 -13.28
N ILE A 796 4.27 -17.92 -14.14
CA ILE A 796 4.49 -18.16 -15.57
C ILE A 796 5.71 -19.07 -15.79
N GLN A 797 6.77 -18.91 -15.00
CA GLN A 797 7.93 -19.81 -15.01
C GLN A 797 7.56 -21.22 -14.52
N LYS A 798 6.73 -21.30 -13.47
CA LYS A 798 6.24 -22.58 -12.93
C LYS A 798 5.31 -23.31 -13.91
N TYR A 799 4.58 -22.58 -14.75
CA TYR A 799 3.61 -23.13 -15.71
C TYR A 799 3.82 -22.57 -17.13
N PRO A 800 4.89 -22.99 -17.84
CA PRO A 800 5.20 -22.49 -19.17
C PRO A 800 4.08 -22.81 -20.18
N GLY A 801 3.74 -21.84 -21.04
CA GLY A 801 2.67 -21.95 -22.04
C GLY A 801 1.25 -21.69 -21.51
N MET A 802 1.12 -21.29 -20.24
CA MET A 802 -0.15 -20.90 -19.62
C MET A 802 -0.17 -19.39 -19.33
N TYR A 803 -1.35 -18.80 -19.36
CA TYR A 803 -1.60 -17.42 -18.93
C TYR A 803 -2.21 -17.40 -17.54
N ILE A 804 -1.89 -16.35 -16.79
CA ILE A 804 -2.53 -16.06 -15.51
C ILE A 804 -3.51 -14.93 -15.74
N ALA A 805 -4.74 -15.11 -15.26
CA ALA A 805 -5.80 -14.14 -15.48
C ALA A 805 -6.62 -13.89 -14.23
N ARG A 806 -7.15 -12.68 -14.12
CA ARG A 806 -8.16 -12.32 -13.11
C ARG A 806 -9.50 -13.02 -13.44
N PRO A 807 -10.42 -13.15 -12.48
CA PRO A 807 -11.70 -13.83 -12.70
C PRO A 807 -12.55 -13.26 -13.84
N ASP A 808 -12.35 -11.98 -14.16
CA ASP A 808 -13.05 -11.27 -15.23
C ASP A 808 -12.68 -11.74 -16.64
N VAL A 809 -11.69 -12.62 -16.81
CA VAL A 809 -11.22 -13.12 -18.12
C VAL A 809 -12.32 -13.78 -18.97
N PHE A 810 -13.35 -14.33 -18.33
CA PHE A 810 -14.50 -14.92 -19.03
C PHE A 810 -15.47 -13.88 -19.59
N LYS A 811 -15.37 -12.62 -19.13
CA LYS A 811 -16.17 -11.48 -19.61
C LYS A 811 -15.33 -10.56 -20.50
N ARG A 812 -14.11 -10.22 -20.07
CA ARG A 812 -13.17 -9.29 -20.72
C ARG A 812 -11.79 -9.94 -20.89
N PRO A 813 -11.61 -10.84 -21.87
CA PRO A 813 -10.40 -11.65 -21.98
C PRO A 813 -9.13 -10.84 -22.28
N HIS A 814 -9.23 -9.68 -22.95
CA HIS A 814 -8.06 -8.85 -23.26
C HIS A 814 -7.54 -8.06 -22.05
N GLU A 815 -8.42 -7.62 -21.16
CA GLU A 815 -8.08 -6.73 -20.03
C GLU A 815 -7.76 -7.48 -18.73
N SER A 816 -8.03 -8.79 -18.71
CA SER A 816 -7.93 -9.60 -17.49
C SER A 816 -6.68 -10.47 -17.42
N LEU A 817 -5.83 -10.46 -18.45
CA LEU A 817 -4.57 -11.20 -18.50
C LEU A 817 -3.50 -10.43 -17.74
N LEU A 818 -2.76 -11.12 -16.88
CA LEU A 818 -1.63 -10.56 -16.15
C LEU A 818 -0.34 -10.67 -16.99
N SER A 819 0.46 -9.61 -16.97
CA SER A 819 1.84 -9.59 -17.46
C SER A 819 2.80 -10.23 -16.47
N ALA A 820 4.04 -10.47 -16.87
CA ALA A 820 5.07 -11.02 -15.98
C ALA A 820 5.41 -10.09 -14.80
N ASP A 821 5.18 -8.79 -14.95
CA ASP A 821 5.52 -7.77 -13.93
C ASP A 821 4.41 -7.58 -12.88
N ASP A 822 3.25 -8.20 -13.07
CA ASP A 822 2.10 -8.09 -12.16
C ASP A 822 2.28 -8.95 -10.89
N MET A 823 1.65 -8.54 -9.78
CA MET A 823 1.67 -9.29 -8.52
C MET A 823 0.30 -9.92 -8.23
N LEU A 824 0.29 -11.21 -7.90
CA LEU A 824 -0.86 -11.91 -7.37
C LEU A 824 -0.94 -11.64 -5.87
N LEU A 825 -1.90 -10.83 -5.45
CA LEU A 825 -2.05 -10.40 -4.06
C LEU A 825 -2.93 -11.35 -3.22
N PRO A 826 -2.64 -11.55 -1.92
CA PRO A 826 -3.52 -12.30 -1.01
C PRO A 826 -4.95 -11.77 -1.00
N GLY A 827 -5.91 -12.65 -0.69
CA GLY A 827 -7.35 -12.37 -0.73
C GLY A 827 -7.96 -12.40 -2.14
N HIS A 828 -7.12 -12.35 -3.18
CA HIS A 828 -7.57 -12.38 -4.56
C HIS A 828 -7.49 -13.78 -5.18
N LYS A 829 -8.39 -14.02 -6.13
CA LYS A 829 -8.48 -15.26 -6.90
C LYS A 829 -7.94 -15.04 -8.31
N TYR A 830 -7.10 -15.95 -8.79
CA TYR A 830 -6.53 -15.93 -10.13
C TYR A 830 -6.75 -17.28 -10.81
N PHE A 831 -6.76 -17.30 -12.14
CA PHE A 831 -6.93 -18.50 -12.95
C PHE A 831 -5.70 -18.75 -13.81
N ILE A 832 -5.28 -20.02 -13.87
CA ILE A 832 -4.28 -20.47 -14.84
C ILE A 832 -5.01 -21.07 -16.03
N ILE A 833 -4.82 -20.47 -17.20
CA ILE A 833 -5.60 -20.73 -18.41
C ILE A 833 -4.64 -21.00 -19.58
N ARG A 834 -4.96 -22.00 -20.42
CA ARG A 834 -4.17 -22.28 -21.65
C ARG A 834 -4.28 -21.12 -22.64
N SER A 835 -3.21 -20.85 -23.39
CA SER A 835 -3.21 -19.88 -24.51
C SER A 835 -4.37 -20.12 -25.49
N THR A 836 -4.61 -21.38 -25.86
CA THR A 836 -5.71 -21.79 -26.74
C THR A 836 -7.11 -21.47 -26.19
N THR A 837 -7.28 -21.44 -24.86
CA THR A 837 -8.52 -21.04 -24.21
C THR A 837 -8.71 -19.53 -24.29
N VAL A 838 -7.66 -18.76 -24.04
CA VAL A 838 -7.68 -17.30 -24.14
C VAL A 838 -8.03 -16.87 -25.56
N GLU A 839 -7.43 -17.49 -26.58
CA GLU A 839 -7.76 -17.24 -27.98
C GLU A 839 -9.23 -17.55 -28.32
N LYS A 840 -9.78 -18.64 -27.77
CA LYS A 840 -11.21 -18.97 -27.94
C LYS A 840 -12.13 -17.93 -27.30
N LEU A 841 -11.79 -17.45 -26.10
CA LEU A 841 -12.54 -16.39 -25.42
C LEU A 841 -12.51 -15.09 -26.22
N ILE A 842 -11.34 -14.70 -26.72
CA ILE A 842 -11.15 -13.51 -27.57
C ILE A 842 -11.97 -13.62 -28.86
N ARG A 843 -11.94 -14.78 -29.55
CA ARG A 843 -12.72 -15.00 -30.79
C ARG A 843 -14.23 -15.01 -30.52
N LYS A 844 -14.69 -15.57 -29.40
CA LYS A 844 -16.11 -15.61 -29.03
C LYS A 844 -16.63 -14.21 -28.66
N HIS A 845 -15.82 -13.42 -27.96
CA HIS A 845 -16.13 -12.02 -27.65
C HIS A 845 -16.21 -11.16 -28.92
N SER A 846 -15.26 -11.34 -29.84
CA SER A 846 -15.24 -10.62 -31.13
C SER A 846 -16.43 -10.99 -32.05
N ARG A 847 -16.96 -12.22 -31.96
CA ARG A 847 -18.17 -12.64 -32.68
C ARG A 847 -19.46 -12.06 -32.08
N LYS A 848 -19.54 -11.92 -30.75
CA LYS A 848 -20.70 -11.32 -30.06
C LYS A 848 -20.83 -9.83 -30.38
N GLY A 849 -19.71 -9.12 -30.56
CA GLY A 849 -19.70 -7.72 -31.03
C GLY A 849 -20.24 -7.55 -32.46
N ARG A 850 -19.96 -8.49 -33.38
CA ARG A 850 -20.41 -8.42 -34.78
C ARG A 850 -21.89 -8.77 -35.00
N ILE A 851 -22.51 -9.51 -34.08
CA ILE A 851 -23.95 -9.86 -34.19
C ILE A 851 -24.83 -8.69 -33.74
N ASN A 852 -24.35 -7.87 -32.79
CA ASN A 852 -25.11 -6.71 -32.29
C ASN A 852 -25.05 -5.48 -33.21
N GLU A 853 -24.12 -5.42 -34.17
CA GLU A 853 -24.08 -4.33 -35.17
C GLU A 853 -25.04 -4.55 -36.36
N ASN A 854 -25.52 -5.78 -36.58
CA ASN A 854 -26.39 -6.12 -37.72
C ASN A 854 -27.90 -6.14 -37.38
N ALA A 855 -28.28 -5.78 -36.15
CA ALA A 855 -29.67 -5.85 -35.69
C ALA A 855 -30.42 -4.50 -35.72
N ASP A 856 -29.78 -3.42 -36.20
CA ASP A 856 -30.33 -2.05 -36.11
C ASP A 856 -30.69 -1.43 -37.48
N SER A 857 -30.92 -2.25 -38.50
CA SER A 857 -31.46 -1.80 -39.79
C SER A 857 -32.48 -2.81 -40.30
N ASP A 858 -33.77 -2.58 -40.04
CA ASP A 858 -34.87 -2.70 -41.01
C ASP A 858 -36.25 -2.49 -40.35
N VAL A 859 -37.03 -1.58 -40.92
CA VAL A 859 -38.47 -1.24 -40.70
C VAL A 859 -39.03 -1.00 -42.13
N PRO A 860 -40.32 -1.21 -42.55
CA PRO A 860 -41.62 -1.47 -41.84
C PRO A 860 -42.60 -2.51 -42.51
N ILE A 861 -43.82 -2.71 -41.94
CA ILE A 861 -45.18 -2.51 -42.54
C ILE A 861 -46.31 -3.46 -41.97
N LEU A 862 -47.43 -2.81 -41.60
CA LEU A 862 -48.82 -3.17 -41.21
C LEU A 862 -49.54 -4.44 -41.77
N ARG A 863 -50.32 -5.20 -40.94
CA ARG A 863 -51.80 -5.13 -40.65
C ARG A 863 -52.45 -6.48 -40.21
N SER A 864 -53.48 -6.34 -39.35
CA SER A 864 -54.69 -7.17 -39.03
C SER A 864 -54.64 -8.49 -38.21
N ASP A 865 -55.33 -8.39 -37.07
CA ASP A 865 -56.39 -9.25 -36.48
C ASP A 865 -56.12 -10.50 -35.61
N GLU A 866 -56.50 -10.31 -34.34
CA GLU A 866 -57.30 -11.14 -33.41
C GLU A 866 -56.83 -12.49 -32.82
N ASN A 867 -56.62 -12.40 -31.49
CA ASN A 867 -57.07 -13.26 -30.39
C ASN A 867 -56.20 -14.41 -29.81
N GLU A 868 -55.92 -14.19 -28.52
CA GLU A 868 -55.89 -15.07 -27.34
C GLU A 868 -54.77 -16.12 -27.12
N ASP A 869 -54.00 -15.78 -26.08
CA ASP A 869 -53.54 -16.59 -24.94
C ASP A 869 -52.20 -17.34 -24.93
N VAL A 870 -51.42 -16.92 -23.91
CA VAL A 870 -50.34 -17.57 -23.15
C VAL A 870 -49.21 -18.24 -23.93
N GLY A 871 -48.12 -17.50 -24.10
CA GLY A 871 -46.82 -18.01 -24.53
C GLY A 871 -45.70 -17.57 -23.59
N ASP A 872 -45.16 -18.55 -22.87
CA ASP A 872 -43.84 -18.54 -22.24
C ASP A 872 -42.75 -18.11 -23.24
N PHE A 873 -41.90 -17.14 -22.89
CA PHE A 873 -40.65 -16.89 -23.60
C PHE A 873 -39.56 -16.46 -22.61
N ASN A 874 -38.79 -17.46 -22.20
CA ASN A 874 -37.42 -17.33 -21.72
C ASN A 874 -36.56 -16.52 -22.71
N SER A 875 -35.87 -15.50 -22.20
CA SER A 875 -34.59 -15.06 -22.75
C SER A 875 -33.58 -14.97 -21.61
N GLU A 876 -32.96 -16.11 -21.28
CA GLU A 876 -31.77 -16.16 -20.44
C GLU A 876 -30.59 -15.51 -21.17
N ASP A 877 -30.15 -14.35 -20.70
CA ASP A 877 -28.85 -13.81 -21.05
C ASP A 877 -27.76 -14.67 -20.40
N SER A 878 -27.16 -15.55 -21.22
CA SER A 878 -26.08 -16.46 -20.85
C SER A 878 -24.87 -15.72 -20.26
N ILE A 879 -24.71 -15.82 -18.93
CA ILE A 879 -23.49 -15.48 -18.19
C ILE A 879 -22.49 -16.63 -18.37
N CYS A 880 -21.37 -16.41 -19.06
CA CYS A 880 -20.27 -17.38 -19.11
C CYS A 880 -19.64 -17.49 -17.71
N SER A 881 -19.81 -18.64 -17.06
CA SER A 881 -19.23 -18.92 -15.75
C SER A 881 -17.97 -19.80 -15.88
N ALA A 882 -17.08 -19.75 -14.90
CA ALA A 882 -15.90 -20.63 -14.86
C ALA A 882 -16.27 -22.13 -14.83
N ARG A 883 -17.51 -22.49 -14.43
CA ARG A 883 -17.99 -23.88 -14.41
C ARG A 883 -18.12 -24.47 -15.82
N ASP A 884 -18.45 -23.63 -16.82
CA ASP A 884 -18.70 -24.07 -18.20
C ASP A 884 -17.40 -24.47 -18.93
N PHE A 885 -16.24 -24.04 -18.42
CA PHE A 885 -14.94 -24.25 -19.06
C PHE A 885 -14.14 -25.42 -18.46
N PHE A 886 -14.41 -25.80 -17.21
CA PHE A 886 -13.66 -26.84 -16.51
C PHE A 886 -14.28 -28.24 -16.61
N CYS A 887 -15.37 -28.39 -17.36
CA CYS A 887 -15.95 -29.68 -17.72
C CYS A 887 -15.75 -29.99 -19.22
N SER A 888 -15.03 -31.08 -19.52
CA SER A 888 -15.33 -32.10 -20.57
C SER A 888 -14.08 -32.96 -20.78
N LYS A 889 -14.14 -34.29 -20.95
CA LYS A 889 -15.10 -35.18 -21.67
C LYS A 889 -15.28 -36.50 -20.88
N GLY A 890 -16.33 -37.32 -21.03
CA GLY A 890 -17.50 -37.36 -21.92
C GLY A 890 -18.68 -38.01 -21.17
N SER A 891 -19.93 -37.96 -21.67
CA SER A 891 -20.41 -38.86 -22.71
C SER A 891 -21.51 -38.18 -23.53
N TRP A 892 -21.33 -38.17 -24.84
CA TRP A 892 -22.45 -38.26 -25.77
C TRP A 892 -22.84 -39.73 -25.77
N SER A 893 -24.10 -40.02 -25.43
CA SER A 893 -24.74 -41.29 -25.74
C SER A 893 -25.86 -40.94 -26.69
N ASP A 894 -25.83 -41.50 -27.89
CA ASP A 894 -26.97 -42.09 -28.60
C ASP A 894 -26.50 -42.46 -30.02
N ASP A 895 -26.03 -43.70 -30.14
CA ASP A 895 -25.98 -44.49 -31.37
C ASP A 895 -27.20 -45.43 -31.29
N ILE A 896 -27.98 -45.83 -32.30
CA ILE A 896 -28.01 -45.87 -33.77
C ILE A 896 -29.42 -46.44 -34.13
N PRO A 897 -29.94 -46.37 -35.37
CA PRO A 897 -31.21 -46.99 -35.76
C PRO A 897 -31.14 -48.50 -36.07
N GLU A 898 -32.29 -49.15 -35.85
CA GLU A 898 -32.90 -50.32 -36.55
C GLU A 898 -32.42 -51.78 -36.32
N ASN A 899 -33.43 -52.63 -36.02
CA ASN A 899 -33.50 -54.10 -36.07
C ASN A 899 -33.48 -54.64 -37.53
N PRO A 900 -33.54 -55.97 -37.86
CA PRO A 900 -33.50 -57.21 -37.04
C PRO A 900 -32.64 -58.41 -37.60
N ILE A 901 -32.47 -59.45 -36.76
CA ILE A 901 -32.52 -60.93 -37.01
C ILE A 901 -31.37 -61.71 -37.75
N GLU A 902 -30.85 -62.69 -36.98
CA GLU A 902 -30.34 -64.06 -37.27
C GLU A 902 -28.99 -64.43 -37.96
N GLU A 903 -28.27 -65.28 -37.19
CA GLU A 903 -27.56 -66.54 -37.50
C GLU A 903 -26.16 -66.61 -38.18
N LYS A 904 -25.28 -67.33 -37.44
CA LYS A 904 -24.23 -68.29 -37.84
C LYS A 904 -22.84 -67.79 -38.30
N GLY A 905 -21.81 -68.24 -37.55
CA GLY A 905 -20.55 -68.73 -38.17
C GLY A 905 -19.19 -68.30 -37.59
N LYS A 906 -18.74 -68.97 -36.50
CA LYS A 906 -17.35 -69.45 -36.20
C LYS A 906 -16.24 -69.14 -37.25
N LYS A 907 -15.04 -68.60 -36.96
CA LYS A 907 -13.92 -69.06 -36.06
C LYS A 907 -12.70 -68.07 -36.18
N PRO A 908 -11.58 -68.20 -35.42
CA PRO A 908 -10.90 -67.08 -34.74
C PRO A 908 -9.40 -66.89 -35.12
N PHE A 909 -8.78 -65.80 -34.63
CA PHE A 909 -7.33 -65.76 -34.31
C PHE A 909 -7.02 -64.81 -33.15
N VAL A 910 -6.06 -65.20 -32.30
CA VAL A 910 -5.74 -64.65 -30.97
C VAL A 910 -4.44 -63.82 -31.02
N PRO A 911 -4.35 -62.67 -30.30
CA PRO A 911 -3.11 -61.88 -30.16
C PRO A 911 -2.27 -62.39 -28.97
N PRO A 912 -0.96 -62.07 -28.87
CA PRO A 912 -0.53 -61.45 -27.60
C PRO A 912 0.71 -60.55 -27.69
N ILE A 913 0.77 -59.53 -26.82
CA ILE A 913 1.57 -59.54 -25.58
C ILE A 913 1.29 -58.25 -24.78
N GLN A 914 0.96 -58.45 -23.50
CA GLN A 914 0.68 -57.44 -22.46
C GLN A 914 1.87 -57.30 -21.49
N ARG A 915 1.88 -56.21 -20.70
CA ARG A 915 1.96 -56.17 -19.21
C ARG A 915 2.11 -54.70 -18.71
N PRO A 916 1.85 -54.37 -17.42
CA PRO A 916 0.72 -54.73 -16.55
C PRO A 916 0.11 -53.52 -15.76
N ARG A 917 -0.97 -53.82 -15.02
CA ARG A 917 -1.98 -52.95 -14.38
C ARG A 917 -1.61 -52.27 -13.04
N LEU A 918 -2.30 -51.15 -12.74
CA LEU A 918 -2.46 -50.51 -11.42
C LEU A 918 -3.72 -51.05 -10.69
N TRP A 919 -3.69 -51.07 -9.36
CA TRP A 919 -4.72 -51.60 -8.45
C TRP A 919 -5.81 -50.56 -8.08
N LYS A 920 -7.07 -51.00 -7.91
CA LYS A 920 -8.22 -50.34 -7.20
C LYS A 920 -8.35 -50.94 -5.79
N GLU A 921 -8.81 -50.22 -4.75
CA GLU A 921 -10.22 -50.01 -4.24
C GLU A 921 -10.15 -49.23 -2.88
N PRO A 922 -11.26 -48.84 -2.17
CA PRO A 922 -12.71 -48.84 -2.45
C PRO A 922 -13.47 -47.50 -2.16
N GLU A 923 -14.78 -47.52 -2.45
CA GLU A 923 -15.82 -46.47 -2.28
C GLU A 923 -16.22 -46.17 -0.81
N TRP A 924 -16.52 -44.90 -0.51
CA TRP A 924 -17.24 -44.44 0.69
C TRP A 924 -18.04 -43.16 0.39
N GLU A 925 -19.34 -43.15 0.69
CA GLU A 925 -20.26 -42.00 0.63
C GLU A 925 -20.63 -41.53 2.05
N PRO A 926 -20.89 -40.22 2.27
CA PRO A 926 -21.75 -39.78 3.37
C PRO A 926 -22.99 -38.97 2.97
N ASN A 927 -24.07 -39.29 3.70
CA ASN A 927 -25.41 -38.73 3.73
C ASN A 927 -25.50 -37.22 4.05
N LEU A 928 -26.52 -36.57 3.48
CA LEU A 928 -27.06 -35.26 3.89
C LEU A 928 -28.09 -35.44 5.01
N THR A 929 -27.84 -34.87 6.20
CA THR A 929 -28.89 -34.59 7.18
C THR A 929 -29.31 -33.12 7.08
N SER A 930 -30.56 -32.91 6.68
CA SER A 930 -31.29 -31.66 6.76
C SER A 930 -31.41 -31.19 8.21
N ILE A 931 -31.07 -29.93 8.49
CA ILE A 931 -31.47 -29.26 9.73
C ILE A 931 -32.48 -28.17 9.39
N ARG A 932 -33.67 -28.33 9.98
CA ARG A 932 -34.83 -27.43 9.92
C ARG A 932 -34.51 -26.08 10.55
N GLU A 933 -35.04 -25.04 9.91
CA GLU A 933 -35.28 -23.73 10.49
C GLU A 933 -36.08 -23.86 11.80
N LEU A 934 -35.62 -23.15 12.83
CA LEU A 934 -36.45 -22.69 13.94
C LEU A 934 -36.05 -21.24 14.24
N SER A 935 -36.95 -20.31 13.93
CA SER A 935 -37.12 -19.04 14.65
C SER A 935 -37.64 -19.32 16.07
N PRO A 936 -37.52 -18.41 17.07
CA PRO A 936 -37.16 -16.99 17.01
C PRO A 936 -35.72 -16.66 17.39
#